data_AF-A0A413GYT1-F1
#
_entry.id   AF-A0A413GYT1-F1
#
_cell.length_a   1.000
_cell.length_b   1.000
_cell.length_c   1.000
_cell.angle_alpha   90.00
_cell.angle_beta   90.00
_cell.angle_gamma   90.00
#
_symmetry.space_group_name_H-M   'P 1'
#
loop_
_entity.id
_entity.type
_entity.pdbx_description
1 polymer ?
#
loop_
_entity_poly.entity_id
_entity_poly.type
_entity_poly.pdbx_seq_one_letter_code
_entity_poly.pdbx_strand_id
1 'polypeptide(L)'
;MLVLGASCTNDDFNVNDQSAGRPITLKAAQAEAKTRVGHSDTEPGATDGIIDVMWKSGDAFALYASSTPETFTTDDDGKTAYFTGNIPTGSGSFNAFFPASKAVTNEGWAHNVFDVKGQRQTGNNNLDHLAAYNYMTASLEEEPNESTLIQFTNEMAVLKFIVTLPGSGIIPTRLTLAAQGGSPGFYTQKGVTDASLDERSGQITLELDNIVPDANNKFTAYMMAIPVDDLSKQFEFSVACDDGKAYIYRVKYSSPLVYAKGKVYASELDFATGGDNYKVASVFDNDIAAKTTTDLATVQFDGTGDAESPYLISSALHLKKLVDDVDQSEAYAGKYFKLTTDIHITADEWTPIGDSDNDSKKFSGNFDGDNHVISGKLNGSTTVLTYFGLFGYIYGTDLDRIKFENLHITADAYSVANTTCSLGGCNYYVDFSNCTATGNVDGETNAGGINGLNRIASFSNCHFWGNVQGAYSAGGLSYDFSGNVTDCTVSGTIRSTQYNCGGLVGQYISGTMLNCNNYADIFVDNTTSDLRVGGIIGRINFDNISITECTNYGIITVNSSYTGTFNTSVGGLVGEFYVGALNKYSLTISNSINHGNVIVNRPDMDSYTFGGGLIGYMKDTYTLNSAGNSNTGNVTINGSDKGTNWWIGNNRDYDPE
;
A
#
# COMPACT_ATOMS: atom_id res chain seq x y z
N MET A 1 75.66 20.08 11.96
CA MET A 1 76.44 19.47 13.06
C MET A 1 76.04 20.21 14.34
N LEU A 2 75.46 19.48 15.32
CA LEU A 2 75.07 19.84 16.72
C LEU A 2 74.18 21.09 16.92
N VAL A 3 72.94 21.05 17.46
CA VAL A 3 72.29 20.39 18.63
C VAL A 3 72.74 20.94 20.00
N LEU A 4 71.75 21.53 20.71
CA LEU A 4 71.38 21.44 22.15
C LEU A 4 70.59 22.72 22.53
N GLY A 5 69.40 22.76 23.11
CA GLY A 5 68.60 21.76 23.83
C GLY A 5 68.31 22.22 25.27
N ALA A 6 67.06 22.57 25.59
CA ALA A 6 66.35 22.54 26.91
C ALA A 6 64.94 23.15 26.68
N SER A 7 63.80 22.42 26.62
CA SER A 7 63.01 21.76 27.70
C SER A 7 62.70 22.71 28.87
N CYS A 8 61.47 22.98 29.34
CA CYS A 8 60.14 22.34 29.35
C CYS A 8 59.08 23.48 29.38
N THR A 9 57.76 23.33 29.28
CA THR A 9 56.80 22.28 29.68
C THR A 9 55.54 22.38 28.80
N ASN A 10 54.93 21.24 28.49
CA ASN A 10 53.52 21.13 28.14
C ASN A 10 52.69 21.71 29.30
N ASP A 11 51.83 22.68 29.01
CA ASP A 11 50.48 22.84 29.56
C ASP A 11 49.77 23.91 28.69
N ASP A 12 48.50 23.66 28.34
CA ASP A 12 47.57 24.52 27.57
C ASP A 12 47.55 24.46 26.03
N PHE A 13 47.46 23.24 25.47
CA PHE A 13 46.70 23.04 24.22
C PHE A 13 45.62 21.97 24.42
N ASN A 14 44.61 22.30 25.22
CA ASN A 14 43.29 21.69 25.18
C ASN A 14 42.27 22.80 24.89
N VAL A 15 42.26 23.28 23.65
CA VAL A 15 41.05 23.92 23.13
C VAL A 15 40.17 22.77 22.65
N ASN A 16 39.28 22.32 23.53
CA ASN A 16 38.09 21.60 23.10
C ASN A 16 37.33 22.55 22.17
N ASP A 17 37.47 22.36 20.85
CA ASP A 17 36.68 23.09 19.86
C ASP A 17 35.24 22.58 19.95
N GLN A 18 34.45 23.20 20.83
CA GLN A 18 33.01 22.96 20.94
C GLN A 18 32.29 23.86 19.93
N SER A 19 32.33 23.50 18.64
CA SER A 19 31.49 24.09 17.59
C SER A 19 30.04 23.58 17.64
N ALA A 20 29.81 22.46 18.35
CA ALA A 20 28.51 21.83 18.54
C ALA A 20 27.44 22.77 19.12
N GLY A 21 26.28 22.83 18.47
CA GLY A 21 25.16 23.67 18.92
C GLY A 21 25.32 25.16 18.61
N ARG A 22 26.37 25.56 17.87
CA ARG A 22 26.53 26.94 17.40
C ARG A 22 25.59 27.20 16.22
N PRO A 23 24.78 28.27 16.25
CA PRO A 23 23.98 28.67 15.11
C PRO A 23 24.90 29.14 13.97
N ILE A 24 24.59 28.72 12.74
CA ILE A 24 25.31 29.10 11.53
C ILE A 24 24.33 29.27 10.37
N THR A 25 24.65 30.19 9.47
CA THR A 25 23.95 30.38 8.21
C THR A 25 24.80 29.85 7.07
N LEU A 26 24.28 28.87 6.32
CA LEU A 26 24.94 28.21 5.21
C LEU A 26 24.25 28.58 3.90
N LYS A 27 25.03 28.77 2.84
CA LYS A 27 24.47 28.95 1.50
C LYS A 27 24.24 27.57 0.89
N ALA A 28 23.04 27.30 0.39
CA ALA A 28 22.72 26.08 -0.32
C ALA A 28 22.31 26.37 -1.77
N ALA A 29 22.77 25.53 -2.69
CA ALA A 29 22.38 25.54 -4.09
C ALA A 29 21.83 24.17 -4.48
N GLN A 30 20.83 24.16 -5.35
CA GLN A 30 20.40 22.93 -6.03
C GLN A 30 21.25 22.76 -7.30
N ALA A 31 21.67 21.53 -7.64
CA ALA A 31 22.54 21.26 -8.78
C ALA A 31 21.96 21.77 -10.12
N GLU A 32 22.82 22.30 -10.99
CA GLU A 32 22.47 22.68 -12.37
C GLU A 32 22.85 21.60 -13.39
N ALA A 33 21.86 21.09 -14.15
CA ALA A 33 21.72 21.34 -15.60
C ALA A 33 20.75 20.34 -16.29
N LYS A 34 19.73 20.92 -16.93
CA LYS A 34 18.81 20.36 -17.95
C LYS A 34 17.57 19.59 -17.55
N THR A 35 17.27 19.34 -16.28
CA THR A 35 16.01 18.68 -15.94
C THR A 35 15.68 18.89 -14.46
N ARG A 36 14.39 18.91 -14.14
CA ARG A 36 13.80 20.05 -13.44
C ARG A 36 12.56 19.54 -12.67
N VAL A 37 12.50 19.68 -11.34
CA VAL A 37 11.39 19.27 -10.44
C VAL A 37 11.04 20.43 -9.51
N GLY A 38 10.00 21.20 -9.79
CA GLY A 38 9.60 22.40 -9.02
C GLY A 38 8.13 22.80 -9.24
N HIS A 39 7.70 23.96 -8.70
CA HIS A 39 6.30 24.30 -8.35
C HIS A 39 5.45 24.95 -9.47
N SER A 40 5.99 25.19 -10.67
CA SER A 40 5.20 25.70 -11.80
C SER A 40 5.73 25.17 -13.13
N ASP A 41 4.84 24.59 -13.94
CA ASP A 41 5.14 24.23 -15.33
C ASP A 41 4.96 25.46 -16.21
N THR A 42 6.07 26.00 -16.73
CA THR A 42 6.04 27.19 -17.59
C THR A 42 5.57 26.87 -19.02
N GLU A 43 5.50 25.59 -19.41
CA GLU A 43 5.03 25.14 -20.73
C GLU A 43 4.20 23.84 -20.62
N PRO A 44 2.96 23.90 -20.09
CA PRO A 44 2.15 22.70 -19.80
C PRO A 44 1.90 21.81 -21.02
N GLY A 45 1.80 22.41 -22.21
CA GLY A 45 1.54 21.71 -23.47
C GLY A 45 2.78 21.21 -24.21
N ALA A 46 3.99 21.45 -23.70
CA ALA A 46 5.23 21.04 -24.35
C ALA A 46 5.72 19.69 -23.82
N THR A 47 6.16 18.80 -24.72
CA THR A 47 6.72 17.47 -24.40
C THR A 47 8.17 17.52 -23.95
N ASP A 48 8.82 18.68 -24.05
CA ASP A 48 10.16 19.01 -23.53
C ASP A 48 10.12 19.91 -22.27
N GLY A 49 8.92 20.10 -21.70
CA GLY A 49 8.61 21.05 -20.63
C GLY A 49 9.64 21.11 -19.49
N ILE A 50 10.07 22.32 -19.18
CA ILE A 50 11.10 22.63 -18.19
C ILE A 50 10.42 23.07 -16.87
N ILE A 51 10.53 22.28 -15.79
CA ILE A 51 9.96 22.62 -14.46
C ILE A 51 10.96 23.39 -13.55
N ASP A 52 10.94 24.74 -13.51
CA ASP A 52 11.95 25.51 -12.73
C ASP A 52 11.99 25.15 -11.24
N VAL A 53 13.20 24.93 -10.69
CA VAL A 53 13.39 24.56 -9.28
C VAL A 53 14.08 25.68 -8.52
N MET A 54 13.50 26.03 -7.38
CA MET A 54 13.99 27.03 -6.45
C MET A 54 13.68 26.56 -5.04
N TRP A 55 14.56 26.90 -4.09
CA TRP A 55 14.21 26.92 -2.68
C TRP A 55 13.05 27.87 -2.44
N LYS A 56 12.25 27.56 -1.43
CA LYS A 56 11.21 28.42 -0.90
C LYS A 56 11.38 28.65 0.59
N SER A 57 10.91 29.80 1.06
CA SER A 57 10.66 30.05 2.47
C SER A 57 9.86 28.89 3.08
N GLY A 58 10.37 28.35 4.19
CA GLY A 58 9.85 27.18 4.87
C GLY A 58 10.51 25.85 4.48
N ASP A 59 11.32 25.81 3.41
CA ASP A 59 12.12 24.62 3.09
C ASP A 59 13.13 24.35 4.20
N ALA A 60 13.37 23.06 4.44
CA ALA A 60 14.32 22.62 5.45
C ALA A 60 15.09 21.38 5.01
N PHE A 61 16.39 21.30 5.35
CA PHE A 61 17.20 20.09 5.21
C PHE A 61 17.79 19.66 6.56
N ALA A 62 18.08 18.37 6.68
CA ALA A 62 18.73 17.77 7.83
C ALA A 62 20.23 17.61 7.55
N LEU A 63 21.09 18.08 8.45
CA LEU A 63 22.55 17.94 8.35
C LEU A 63 23.04 16.92 9.38
N TYR A 64 23.65 15.85 8.91
CA TYR A 64 24.20 14.77 9.72
C TYR A 64 25.70 14.92 9.90
N ALA A 65 26.17 14.80 11.14
CA ALA A 65 27.57 14.49 11.48
C ALA A 65 27.67 13.25 12.40
N SER A 66 26.53 12.72 12.85
CA SER A 66 26.39 11.54 13.70
C SER A 66 24.99 10.94 13.49
N SER A 67 24.48 10.16 14.45
CA SER A 67 23.16 9.50 14.34
C SER A 67 21.97 10.46 14.36
N THR A 68 22.15 11.65 14.94
CA THR A 68 21.09 12.67 15.08
C THR A 68 21.46 13.90 14.26
N PRO A 69 20.62 14.30 13.28
CA PRO A 69 20.90 15.48 12.47
C PRO A 69 20.44 16.77 13.16
N GLU A 70 20.97 17.90 12.71
CA GLU A 70 20.43 19.23 12.98
C GLU A 70 19.61 19.71 11.79
N THR A 71 18.53 20.45 12.06
CA THR A 71 17.65 20.99 11.00
C THR A 71 18.08 22.40 10.62
N PHE A 72 18.15 22.64 9.31
CA PHE A 72 18.46 23.92 8.69
C PHE A 72 17.24 24.41 7.92
N THR A 73 16.79 25.64 8.19
CA THR A 73 15.57 26.23 7.59
C THR A 73 15.90 27.50 6.81
N THR A 74 15.11 27.84 5.81
CA THR A 74 15.26 29.09 5.04
C THR A 74 14.00 29.92 5.04
N ASP A 75 14.16 31.24 5.04
CA ASP A 75 13.12 32.23 4.71
C ASP A 75 13.32 32.83 3.32
N ASP A 76 14.33 32.36 2.58
CA ASP A 76 14.69 32.85 1.25
C ASP A 76 14.04 32.01 0.15
N ASP A 77 13.74 32.66 -0.97
CA ASP A 77 13.32 32.00 -2.21
C ASP A 77 14.44 32.10 -3.26
N GLY A 78 14.66 31.04 -4.04
CA GLY A 78 15.53 31.10 -5.23
C GLY A 78 16.38 29.86 -5.48
N LYS A 79 17.14 29.88 -6.57
CA LYS A 79 18.05 28.76 -6.94
C LYS A 79 19.19 28.54 -5.94
N THR A 80 19.53 29.60 -5.23
CA THR A 80 20.40 29.56 -4.06
C THR A 80 19.69 30.29 -2.93
N ALA A 81 19.73 29.73 -1.73
CA ALA A 81 19.10 30.30 -0.54
C ALA A 81 20.05 30.17 0.66
N TYR A 82 19.86 31.02 1.68
CA TYR A 82 20.57 30.92 2.94
C TYR A 82 19.73 30.15 3.95
N PHE A 83 20.33 29.14 4.55
CA PHE A 83 19.70 28.28 5.54
C PHE A 83 20.37 28.45 6.90
N THR A 84 19.57 28.57 7.95
CA THR A 84 20.07 28.73 9.32
C THR A 84 19.70 27.52 10.16
N GLY A 85 20.67 27.02 10.91
CA GLY A 85 20.57 25.86 11.79
C GLY A 85 21.77 25.78 12.73
N ASN A 86 21.83 24.73 13.55
CA ASN A 86 22.99 24.49 14.42
C ASN A 86 23.97 23.52 13.75
N ILE A 87 25.27 23.69 14.02
CA ILE A 87 26.26 22.69 13.59
C ILE A 87 26.04 21.40 14.39
N PRO A 88 25.80 20.25 13.73
CA PRO A 88 25.58 18.98 14.39
C PRO A 88 26.84 18.48 15.08
N THR A 89 26.67 17.79 16.22
CA THR A 89 27.78 17.14 16.94
C THR A 89 28.32 15.94 16.15
N GLY A 90 29.61 15.96 15.82
CA GLY A 90 30.31 14.84 15.19
C GLY A 90 31.66 15.25 14.62
N SER A 91 32.46 14.27 14.19
CA SER A 91 33.70 14.49 13.44
C SER A 91 33.71 13.63 12.18
N GLY A 92 34.30 14.16 11.10
CA GLY A 92 34.34 13.49 9.80
C GLY A 92 33.44 14.17 8.76
N SER A 93 32.78 13.36 7.92
CA SER A 93 31.93 13.86 6.83
C SER A 93 30.57 14.36 7.32
N PHE A 94 30.10 15.42 6.69
CA PHE A 94 28.77 15.99 6.93
C PHE A 94 27.88 15.70 5.74
N ASN A 95 26.69 15.15 5.97
CA ASN A 95 25.77 14.79 4.89
C ASN A 95 24.44 15.52 5.06
N ALA A 96 23.98 16.19 4.01
CA ALA A 96 22.71 16.90 4.00
C ALA A 96 21.64 16.06 3.30
N PHE A 97 20.47 15.95 3.91
CA PHE A 97 19.28 15.29 3.39
C PHE A 97 18.12 16.27 3.29
N PHE A 98 17.49 16.36 2.11
CA PHE A 98 16.28 17.14 1.90
C PHE A 98 15.15 16.24 1.37
N PRO A 99 13.89 16.42 1.80
CA PRO A 99 13.45 17.38 2.83
C PRO A 99 13.72 16.87 4.26
N ALA A 100 13.96 17.80 5.20
CA ALA A 100 14.24 17.46 6.59
C ALA A 100 13.11 16.64 7.25
N SER A 101 11.86 16.89 6.85
CA SER A 101 10.68 16.18 7.39
C SER A 101 10.65 14.69 7.06
N LYS A 102 11.50 14.22 6.14
CA LYS A 102 11.63 12.82 5.75
C LYS A 102 12.94 12.18 6.24
N ALA A 103 13.77 12.95 6.93
CA ALA A 103 15.06 12.49 7.41
C ALA A 103 14.90 11.64 8.68
N VAL A 104 15.61 10.50 8.76
CA VAL A 104 15.55 9.62 9.94
C VAL A 104 16.27 10.27 11.12
N THR A 105 15.62 10.29 12.27
CA THR A 105 16.22 10.77 13.52
C THR A 105 16.70 9.58 14.36
N ASN A 106 17.93 9.63 14.86
CA ASN A 106 18.57 8.67 15.79
C ASN A 106 19.22 7.41 15.20
N GLU A 107 19.09 7.16 13.89
CA GLU A 107 19.73 5.99 13.22
C GLU A 107 20.89 6.40 12.30
N GLY A 108 21.05 7.71 12.07
CA GLY A 108 22.12 8.29 11.26
C GLY A 108 21.91 8.22 9.75
N TRP A 109 22.89 8.77 9.04
CA TRP A 109 22.83 8.99 7.59
C TRP A 109 22.44 7.75 6.79
N ALA A 110 23.00 6.59 7.14
CA ALA A 110 22.87 5.37 6.35
C ALA A 110 21.45 4.81 6.28
N HIS A 111 20.59 5.14 7.25
CA HIS A 111 19.20 4.67 7.34
C HIS A 111 18.20 5.61 6.66
N ASN A 112 18.66 6.72 6.06
CA ASN A 112 17.78 7.53 5.25
C ASN A 112 17.34 6.77 3.99
N VAL A 113 16.09 6.99 3.60
CA VAL A 113 15.48 6.40 2.41
C VAL A 113 14.81 7.48 1.56
N PHE A 114 14.77 7.26 0.25
CA PHE A 114 13.85 7.95 -0.66
C PHE A 114 12.56 7.13 -0.71
N ASP A 115 11.44 7.67 -0.23
CA ASP A 115 10.12 7.00 -0.25
C ASP A 115 9.14 7.81 -1.12
N VAL A 116 8.59 7.17 -2.15
CA VAL A 116 7.65 7.77 -3.12
C VAL A 116 6.22 7.24 -2.99
N LYS A 117 5.91 6.50 -1.91
CA LYS A 117 4.57 5.95 -1.66
C LYS A 117 3.56 7.06 -1.29
N GLY A 118 2.29 6.81 -1.64
CA GLY A 118 1.16 7.65 -1.23
C GLY A 118 1.06 9.02 -1.92
N GLN A 119 1.71 9.21 -3.06
CA GLN A 119 1.64 10.46 -3.81
C GLN A 119 0.20 10.80 -4.22
N ARG A 120 -0.15 12.07 -4.07
CA ARG A 120 -1.48 12.60 -4.34
C ARG A 120 -1.38 13.99 -4.96
N GLN A 121 -1.87 14.14 -6.19
CA GLN A 121 -2.00 15.45 -6.82
C GLN A 121 -3.41 15.98 -6.60
N THR A 122 -3.52 17.23 -6.14
CA THR A 122 -4.80 17.94 -6.03
C THR A 122 -4.90 19.03 -7.09
N GLY A 123 -5.93 18.98 -7.93
CA GLY A 123 -6.13 19.93 -9.01
C GLY A 123 -5.34 19.60 -10.30
N ASN A 124 -5.89 20.04 -11.43
CA ASN A 124 -5.30 19.80 -12.74
C ASN A 124 -4.02 20.64 -12.92
N ASN A 125 -2.95 20.03 -13.45
CA ASN A 125 -1.68 20.70 -13.73
C ASN A 125 -1.05 21.36 -12.47
N ASN A 126 -1.07 20.65 -11.34
CA ASN A 126 -0.54 21.12 -10.05
C ASN A 126 0.71 20.30 -9.64
N LEU A 127 1.69 20.98 -9.04
CA LEU A 127 3.01 20.42 -8.69
C LEU A 127 3.30 20.43 -7.19
N ASP A 128 2.34 20.86 -6.36
CA ASP A 128 2.54 21.16 -4.94
C ASP A 128 2.98 19.91 -4.15
N HIS A 129 2.42 18.75 -4.50
CA HIS A 129 2.74 17.50 -3.84
C HIS A 129 4.19 17.06 -4.07
N LEU A 130 4.81 17.41 -5.21
CA LEU A 130 6.16 16.97 -5.55
C LEU A 130 7.21 17.43 -4.55
N ALA A 131 7.01 18.57 -3.88
CA ALA A 131 7.97 19.11 -2.90
C ALA A 131 8.26 18.13 -1.76
N ALA A 132 7.24 17.38 -1.30
CA ALA A 132 7.38 16.38 -0.24
C ALA A 132 8.20 15.14 -0.65
N TYR A 133 8.46 14.99 -1.95
CA TYR A 133 9.11 13.84 -2.58
C TYR A 133 10.35 14.23 -3.41
N ASN A 134 10.75 15.51 -3.38
CA ASN A 134 11.90 16.03 -4.11
C ASN A 134 13.20 15.78 -3.35
N TYR A 135 13.55 14.51 -3.19
CA TYR A 135 14.73 14.13 -2.42
C TYR A 135 16.02 14.65 -3.05
N MET A 136 16.83 15.30 -2.21
CA MET A 136 18.15 15.79 -2.59
C MET A 136 19.17 15.46 -1.51
N THR A 137 20.41 15.20 -1.93
CA THR A 137 21.51 14.89 -1.02
C THR A 137 22.73 15.77 -1.29
N ALA A 138 23.53 16.01 -0.26
CA ALA A 138 24.87 16.59 -0.41
C ALA A 138 25.83 15.97 0.60
N SER A 139 27.11 15.91 0.26
CA SER A 139 28.16 15.44 1.16
C SER A 139 29.29 16.46 1.21
N LEU A 140 29.80 16.70 2.42
CA LEU A 140 30.92 17.58 2.72
C LEU A 140 31.99 16.76 3.45
N GLU A 141 33.25 16.96 3.10
CA GLU A 141 34.38 16.26 3.72
C GLU A 141 34.83 16.89 5.05
N GLU A 142 34.42 18.14 5.31
CA GLU A 142 34.82 18.94 6.47
C GLU A 142 33.61 19.67 7.08
N GLU A 143 33.76 20.17 8.32
CA GLU A 143 32.73 20.96 9.00
C GLU A 143 32.39 22.22 8.19
N PRO A 144 31.10 22.49 7.90
CA PRO A 144 30.71 23.66 7.14
C PRO A 144 30.90 24.96 7.94
N ASN A 145 31.36 26.02 7.25
CA ASN A 145 31.43 27.38 7.78
C ASN A 145 30.58 28.34 6.92
N GLU A 146 30.49 29.63 7.27
CA GLU A 146 29.60 30.60 6.58
C GLU A 146 29.99 30.85 5.11
N SER A 147 31.20 30.46 4.69
CA SER A 147 31.61 30.50 3.29
C SER A 147 31.33 29.20 2.53
N THR A 148 30.91 28.14 3.23
CA THR A 148 30.58 26.84 2.62
C THR A 148 29.32 26.96 1.78
N LEU A 149 29.41 26.45 0.54
CA LEU A 149 28.29 26.28 -0.36
C LEU A 149 27.91 24.80 -0.40
N ILE A 150 26.73 24.47 0.12
CA ILE A 150 26.18 23.11 0.02
C ILE A 150 25.58 22.93 -1.37
N GLN A 151 26.14 22.00 -2.14
CA GLN A 151 25.69 21.66 -3.49
C GLN A 151 24.83 20.40 -3.46
N PHE A 152 23.52 20.57 -3.48
CA PHE A 152 22.57 19.46 -3.47
C PHE A 152 22.47 18.79 -4.84
N THR A 153 22.53 17.46 -4.86
CA THR A 153 22.22 16.63 -6.02
C THR A 153 20.78 16.17 -5.94
N ASN A 154 20.02 16.32 -7.03
CA ASN A 154 18.68 15.76 -7.13
C ASN A 154 18.76 14.25 -7.37
N GLU A 155 18.06 13.48 -6.55
CA GLU A 155 18.10 12.01 -6.59
C GLU A 155 16.86 11.39 -7.27
N MET A 156 15.97 12.22 -7.81
CA MET A 156 14.65 11.81 -8.27
C MET A 156 14.42 12.12 -9.75
N ALA A 157 13.48 11.42 -10.36
CA ALA A 157 12.92 11.77 -11.67
C ALA A 157 11.46 12.23 -11.52
N VAL A 158 10.97 13.02 -12.47
CA VAL A 158 9.54 13.35 -12.60
C VAL A 158 8.98 12.68 -13.84
N LEU A 159 7.86 12.00 -13.66
CA LEU A 159 7.03 11.51 -14.75
C LEU A 159 5.87 12.49 -14.94
N LYS A 160 5.79 13.11 -16.11
CA LYS A 160 4.72 14.04 -16.52
C LYS A 160 3.78 13.28 -17.46
N PHE A 161 2.51 13.21 -17.10
CA PHE A 161 1.46 12.58 -17.90
C PHE A 161 0.53 13.64 -18.44
N ILE A 162 0.40 13.66 -19.76
CA ILE A 162 -0.47 14.57 -20.50
C ILE A 162 -1.57 13.70 -21.10
N VAL A 163 -2.76 13.69 -20.50
CA VAL A 163 -3.80 12.70 -20.79
C VAL A 163 -5.03 13.35 -21.39
N THR A 164 -5.50 12.85 -22.54
CA THR A 164 -6.78 13.22 -23.16
C THR A 164 -7.79 12.11 -22.92
N LEU A 165 -8.87 12.40 -22.18
CA LEU A 165 -9.95 11.46 -21.89
C LEU A 165 -10.99 11.40 -23.02
N PRO A 166 -11.72 10.28 -23.19
CA PRO A 166 -12.59 10.07 -24.36
C PRO A 166 -13.89 10.85 -24.38
N GLY A 167 -14.23 11.55 -23.30
CA GLY A 167 -15.49 12.29 -23.19
C GLY A 167 -15.41 13.40 -22.16
N SER A 168 -16.34 14.33 -22.28
CA SER A 168 -16.50 15.43 -21.32
C SER A 168 -17.12 14.96 -20.02
N GLY A 169 -16.69 15.53 -18.90
CA GLY A 169 -17.27 15.27 -17.57
C GLY A 169 -16.75 14.01 -16.88
N ILE A 170 -15.74 13.33 -17.46
CA ILE A 170 -15.03 12.22 -16.82
C ILE A 170 -13.95 12.81 -15.91
N ILE A 171 -13.94 12.43 -14.64
CA ILE A 171 -12.97 12.89 -13.64
C ILE A 171 -11.98 11.76 -13.33
N PRO A 172 -10.67 11.93 -13.60
CA PRO A 172 -9.68 10.92 -13.27
C PRO A 172 -9.44 10.91 -11.75
N THR A 173 -9.33 9.71 -11.18
CA THR A 173 -9.19 9.47 -9.73
C THR A 173 -7.87 8.81 -9.37
N ARG A 174 -7.26 8.06 -10.30
CA ARG A 174 -5.94 7.44 -10.11
C ARG A 174 -5.22 7.25 -11.43
N LEU A 175 -3.90 7.48 -11.42
CA LEU A 175 -2.99 7.04 -12.47
C LEU A 175 -2.10 5.92 -11.95
N THR A 176 -1.99 4.82 -12.70
CA THR A 176 -1.09 3.71 -12.41
C THR A 176 -0.13 3.50 -13.56
N LEU A 177 1.14 3.28 -13.23
CA LEU A 177 2.16 2.85 -14.17
C LEU A 177 2.67 1.48 -13.73
N ALA A 178 2.45 0.46 -14.55
CA ALA A 178 2.83 -0.93 -14.28
C ALA A 178 3.86 -1.44 -15.30
N ALA A 179 4.88 -2.13 -14.81
CA ALA A 179 5.90 -2.79 -15.60
C ALA A 179 5.49 -4.25 -15.85
N GLN A 180 5.65 -4.74 -17.08
CA GLN A 180 5.19 -6.06 -17.51
C GLN A 180 6.36 -6.99 -17.87
N GLY A 181 6.13 -8.30 -17.89
CA GLY A 181 7.06 -9.28 -18.46
C GLY A 181 8.34 -9.54 -17.65
N GLY A 182 8.22 -9.78 -16.34
CA GLY A 182 9.35 -10.19 -15.48
C GLY A 182 10.31 -9.06 -15.09
N SER A 183 9.82 -7.82 -15.10
CA SER A 183 10.58 -6.63 -14.70
C SER A 183 10.99 -6.66 -13.23
N PRO A 184 12.13 -6.05 -12.84
CA PRO A 184 12.42 -5.77 -11.43
C PRO A 184 11.51 -4.68 -10.85
N GLY A 185 10.59 -4.10 -11.65
CA GLY A 185 9.63 -3.10 -11.19
C GLY A 185 10.26 -1.74 -10.90
N PHE A 186 9.47 -0.91 -10.25
CA PHE A 186 9.83 0.44 -9.78
C PHE A 186 10.32 0.37 -8.35
N TYR A 187 11.24 1.24 -7.97
CA TYR A 187 11.50 1.48 -6.56
C TYR A 187 10.33 2.26 -5.95
N THR A 188 9.73 1.71 -4.91
CA THR A 188 8.79 2.44 -4.04
C THR A 188 9.53 3.08 -2.87
N GLN A 189 10.65 2.48 -2.49
CA GLN A 189 11.60 3.00 -1.50
C GLN A 189 13.03 2.63 -1.91
N LYS A 190 14.00 3.49 -1.61
CA LYS A 190 15.42 3.21 -1.87
C LYS A 190 16.30 3.77 -0.77
N GLY A 191 17.19 2.95 -0.21
CA GLY A 191 18.16 3.42 0.78
C GLY A 191 19.18 4.38 0.17
N VAL A 192 19.56 5.42 0.92
CA VAL A 192 20.55 6.41 0.44
C VAL A 192 21.92 5.76 0.27
N THR A 193 22.33 4.92 1.23
CA THR A 193 23.56 4.11 1.14
C THR A 193 23.37 2.64 1.45
N ASP A 194 22.28 2.27 2.12
CA ASP A 194 21.99 0.89 2.51
C ASP A 194 20.96 0.25 1.57
N ALA A 195 21.44 -0.60 0.66
CA ALA A 195 20.59 -1.30 -0.31
C ALA A 195 19.66 -2.35 0.32
N SER A 196 19.83 -2.72 1.60
CA SER A 196 18.89 -3.60 2.28
C SER A 196 17.54 -2.94 2.58
N LEU A 197 17.47 -1.61 2.47
CA LEU A 197 16.25 -0.82 2.66
C LEU A 197 15.46 -0.58 1.36
N ASP A 198 15.93 -1.14 0.24
CA ASP A 198 15.31 -1.00 -1.07
C ASP A 198 14.01 -1.81 -1.16
N GLU A 199 12.91 -1.15 -1.55
CA GLU A 199 11.64 -1.80 -1.84
C GLU A 199 11.25 -1.57 -3.30
N ARG A 200 10.71 -2.60 -3.95
CA ARG A 200 10.25 -2.56 -5.34
C ARG A 200 8.83 -3.04 -5.48
N SER A 201 8.12 -2.51 -6.46
CA SER A 201 6.79 -2.96 -6.86
C SER A 201 6.70 -3.07 -8.38
N GLY A 202 5.86 -4.00 -8.87
CA GLY A 202 5.51 -4.08 -10.29
C GLY A 202 4.81 -2.83 -10.81
N GLN A 203 4.30 -1.97 -9.93
CA GLN A 203 3.58 -0.74 -10.29
C GLN A 203 3.83 0.41 -9.31
N ILE A 204 3.60 1.63 -9.79
CA ILE A 204 3.52 2.85 -8.97
C ILE A 204 2.23 3.61 -9.29
N THR A 205 1.65 4.24 -8.27
CA THR A 205 0.37 4.92 -8.37
C THR A 205 0.46 6.39 -7.95
N LEU A 206 -0.42 7.21 -8.53
CA LEU A 206 -0.67 8.60 -8.17
C LEU A 206 -2.16 8.76 -7.96
N GLU A 207 -2.57 9.11 -6.74
CA GLU A 207 -3.96 9.48 -6.47
C GLU A 207 -4.23 10.88 -7.04
N LEU A 208 -5.41 11.05 -7.62
CA LEU A 208 -5.82 12.25 -8.32
C LEU A 208 -7.08 12.81 -7.66
N ASP A 209 -6.95 13.95 -6.97
CA ASP A 209 -8.04 14.59 -6.26
C ASP A 209 -8.47 15.87 -6.96
N ASN A 210 -9.78 16.05 -7.13
CA ASN A 210 -10.38 17.25 -7.69
C ASN A 210 -9.75 17.66 -9.05
N ILE A 211 -9.39 16.68 -9.87
CA ILE A 211 -8.89 16.94 -11.22
C ILE A 211 -10.07 17.30 -12.11
N VAL A 212 -10.10 18.54 -12.61
CA VAL A 212 -11.06 18.96 -13.61
C VAL A 212 -10.33 19.04 -14.96
N PRO A 213 -10.57 18.09 -15.89
CA PRO A 213 -10.01 18.18 -17.24
C PRO A 213 -10.45 19.46 -17.95
N ASP A 214 -9.63 19.92 -18.89
CA ASP A 214 -9.90 21.13 -19.66
C ASP A 214 -11.01 20.94 -20.71
N ALA A 215 -11.27 21.99 -21.51
CA ALA A 215 -12.31 21.96 -22.54
C ALA A 215 -12.09 20.91 -23.66
N ASN A 216 -10.88 20.35 -23.76
CA ASN A 216 -10.53 19.28 -24.69
C ASN A 216 -10.45 17.91 -23.98
N ASN A 217 -11.02 17.80 -22.78
CA ASN A 217 -10.96 16.62 -21.91
C ASN A 217 -9.53 16.25 -21.48
N LYS A 218 -8.63 17.24 -21.45
CA LYS A 218 -7.20 17.02 -21.17
C LYS A 218 -6.86 17.35 -19.72
N PHE A 219 -6.07 16.50 -19.08
CA PHE A 219 -5.48 16.79 -17.78
C PHE A 219 -3.98 16.51 -17.78
N THR A 220 -3.25 17.17 -16.88
CA THR A 220 -1.82 16.95 -16.67
C THR A 220 -1.56 16.55 -15.23
N ALA A 221 -0.80 15.46 -15.07
CA ALA A 221 -0.44 14.90 -13.78
C ALA A 221 1.07 14.67 -13.67
N TYR A 222 1.61 14.78 -12.46
CA TYR A 222 3.03 14.64 -12.17
C TYR A 222 3.25 13.61 -11.07
N MET A 223 4.23 12.74 -11.26
CA MET A 223 4.59 11.70 -10.30
C MET A 223 6.10 11.69 -10.11
N MET A 224 6.56 11.74 -8.87
CA MET A 224 7.95 11.48 -8.52
C MET A 224 8.26 10.00 -8.66
N ALA A 225 9.40 9.70 -9.26
CA ALA A 225 9.91 8.34 -9.41
C ALA A 225 11.36 8.29 -8.97
N ILE A 226 11.71 7.23 -8.25
CA ILE A 226 13.12 6.92 -7.95
C ILE A 226 13.76 6.38 -9.24
N PRO A 227 14.98 6.81 -9.59
CA PRO A 227 15.68 6.36 -10.79
C PRO A 227 15.80 4.83 -10.92
N VAL A 228 15.57 4.33 -12.13
CA VAL A 228 15.68 2.91 -12.49
C VAL A 228 16.42 2.78 -13.83
N ASP A 229 17.43 1.91 -13.86
CA ASP A 229 18.33 1.74 -15.01
C ASP A 229 17.95 0.57 -15.95
N ASP A 230 16.98 -0.27 -15.56
CA ASP A 230 16.53 -1.43 -16.36
C ASP A 230 15.05 -1.73 -16.12
N LEU A 231 14.20 -0.79 -16.51
CA LEU A 231 12.75 -0.92 -16.42
C LEU A 231 12.25 -1.69 -17.65
N SER A 232 11.20 -2.52 -17.49
CA SER A 232 10.72 -3.49 -18.49
C SER A 232 10.67 -3.02 -19.96
N LYS A 233 10.55 -3.97 -20.90
CA LYS A 233 10.29 -3.61 -22.30
C LYS A 233 8.81 -3.37 -22.59
N GLN A 234 7.91 -3.51 -21.62
CA GLN A 234 6.47 -3.41 -21.84
C GLN A 234 5.79 -2.76 -20.63
N PHE A 235 5.07 -1.67 -20.87
CA PHE A 235 4.41 -0.91 -19.82
C PHE A 235 2.92 -0.87 -20.05
N GLU A 236 2.22 -0.72 -18.93
CA GLU A 236 0.82 -0.36 -18.89
C GLU A 236 0.67 0.95 -18.12
N PHE A 237 0.00 1.92 -18.74
CA PHE A 237 -0.46 3.14 -18.10
C PHE A 237 -1.97 3.02 -17.96
N SER A 238 -2.51 3.10 -16.75
CA SER A 238 -3.95 3.10 -16.54
C SER A 238 -4.42 4.36 -15.82
N VAL A 239 -5.57 4.86 -16.22
CA VAL A 239 -6.24 6.01 -15.59
C VAL A 239 -7.62 5.58 -15.16
N ALA A 240 -7.81 5.36 -13.85
CA ALA A 240 -9.12 5.13 -13.27
C ALA A 240 -9.88 6.46 -13.18
N CYS A 241 -11.18 6.42 -13.44
CA CYS A 241 -12.06 7.59 -13.45
C CYS A 241 -13.33 7.38 -12.61
N ASP A 242 -14.02 8.47 -12.31
CA ASP A 242 -15.26 8.52 -11.53
C ASP A 242 -16.47 7.86 -12.22
N ASP A 243 -16.39 7.64 -13.53
CA ASP A 243 -17.36 6.86 -14.29
C ASP A 243 -17.22 5.34 -14.07
N GLY A 244 -16.29 4.92 -13.20
CA GLY A 244 -16.02 3.54 -12.84
C GLY A 244 -15.18 2.80 -13.88
N LYS A 245 -14.65 3.48 -14.90
CA LYS A 245 -13.78 2.89 -15.92
C LYS A 245 -12.31 3.14 -15.61
N ALA A 246 -11.47 2.24 -16.13
CA ALA A 246 -10.04 2.46 -16.26
C ALA A 246 -9.69 2.54 -17.75
N TYR A 247 -8.97 3.58 -18.14
CA TYR A 247 -8.44 3.75 -19.49
C TYR A 247 -7.00 3.28 -19.53
N ILE A 248 -6.71 2.28 -20.36
CA ILE A 248 -5.44 1.56 -20.35
C ILE A 248 -4.68 1.79 -21.65
N TYR A 249 -3.41 2.13 -21.53
CA TYR A 249 -2.47 2.27 -22.63
C TYR A 249 -1.30 1.31 -22.42
N ARG A 250 -1.16 0.33 -23.31
CA ARG A 250 -0.03 -0.61 -23.30
C ARG A 250 0.97 -0.24 -24.38
N VAL A 251 2.25 -0.19 -24.03
CA VAL A 251 3.33 0.11 -24.97
C VAL A 251 4.49 -0.85 -24.78
N LYS A 252 5.11 -1.24 -25.90
CA LYS A 252 6.31 -2.06 -25.91
C LYS A 252 7.46 -1.28 -26.52
N TYR A 253 8.58 -1.23 -25.81
CA TYR A 253 9.81 -0.59 -26.25
C TYR A 253 10.81 -1.61 -26.80
N SER A 254 11.67 -1.18 -27.73
CA SER A 254 12.74 -2.00 -28.30
C SER A 254 13.91 -2.22 -27.33
N SER A 255 14.07 -1.32 -26.36
CA SER A 255 15.04 -1.38 -25.27
C SER A 255 14.35 -1.12 -23.93
N PRO A 256 14.93 -1.57 -22.80
CA PRO A 256 14.50 -1.17 -21.46
C PRO A 256 14.44 0.35 -21.34
N LEU A 257 13.47 0.85 -20.57
CA LEU A 257 13.34 2.27 -20.29
C LEU A 257 14.24 2.64 -19.09
N VAL A 258 14.85 3.82 -19.14
CA VAL A 258 15.71 4.35 -18.07
C VAL A 258 15.13 5.65 -17.56
N TYR A 259 14.84 5.71 -16.26
CA TYR A 259 14.55 6.94 -15.54
C TYR A 259 15.78 7.36 -14.76
N ALA A 260 16.43 8.43 -15.20
CA ALA A 260 17.67 8.93 -14.60
C ALA A 260 17.39 10.10 -13.65
N LYS A 261 18.29 10.28 -12.68
CA LYS A 261 18.17 11.31 -11.66
C LYS A 261 18.16 12.72 -12.24
N GLY A 262 17.38 13.56 -11.58
CA GLY A 262 17.08 14.92 -11.97
C GLY A 262 16.42 15.04 -13.34
N LYS A 263 15.83 14.00 -13.95
CA LYS A 263 15.19 14.02 -15.30
C LYS A 263 13.66 14.17 -15.25
N VAL A 264 13.07 14.79 -16.27
CA VAL A 264 11.61 14.82 -16.50
C VAL A 264 11.30 13.98 -17.73
N TYR A 265 10.32 13.09 -17.62
CA TYR A 265 9.85 12.24 -18.69
C TYR A 265 8.39 12.55 -18.97
N ALA A 266 8.12 13.21 -20.09
CA ALA A 266 6.76 13.54 -20.52
C ALA A 266 6.19 12.40 -21.39
N SER A 267 4.98 11.97 -21.07
CA SER A 267 4.20 11.00 -21.83
C SER A 267 2.86 11.62 -22.21
N GLU A 268 2.52 11.57 -23.50
CA GLU A 268 1.20 11.97 -24.00
C GLU A 268 0.35 10.73 -24.26
N LEU A 269 -0.81 10.67 -23.62
CA LEU A 269 -1.76 9.56 -23.67
C LEU A 269 -3.09 10.09 -24.23
N ASP A 270 -3.46 9.67 -25.43
CA ASP A 270 -4.74 10.05 -26.03
C ASP A 270 -5.70 8.85 -26.04
N PHE A 271 -6.66 8.88 -25.10
CA PHE A 271 -7.73 7.89 -25.00
C PHE A 271 -8.96 8.28 -25.83
N ALA A 272 -9.01 9.47 -26.42
CA ALA A 272 -10.16 9.96 -27.18
C ALA A 272 -10.17 9.51 -28.64
N THR A 273 -8.99 9.43 -29.28
CA THR A 273 -8.89 9.01 -30.69
C THR A 273 -8.66 7.51 -30.87
N GLY A 274 -8.36 6.80 -29.79
CA GLY A 274 -8.36 5.34 -29.73
C GLY A 274 -7.47 4.66 -30.77
N GLY A 275 -6.24 5.17 -31.02
CA GLY A 275 -5.31 4.62 -32.01
C GLY A 275 -5.02 3.10 -31.86
N ASP A 276 -4.13 2.52 -32.67
CA ASP A 276 -3.93 1.05 -32.82
C ASP A 276 -3.68 0.23 -31.52
N ASN A 277 -3.45 0.87 -30.37
CA ASN A 277 -3.24 0.25 -29.06
C ASN A 277 -4.43 0.39 -28.09
N TYR A 278 -5.57 0.91 -28.56
CA TYR A 278 -6.79 1.08 -27.77
C TYR A 278 -7.59 -0.22 -27.73
N LYS A 279 -7.81 -0.77 -26.53
CA LYS A 279 -8.83 -1.80 -26.29
C LYS A 279 -9.95 -1.18 -25.46
N VAL A 280 -11.17 -1.20 -26.00
CA VAL A 280 -12.38 -0.98 -25.21
C VAL A 280 -12.65 -2.25 -24.43
N ALA A 281 -12.85 -2.13 -23.11
CA ALA A 281 -13.27 -3.26 -22.30
C ALA A 281 -14.55 -3.88 -22.86
N SER A 282 -14.64 -5.21 -22.87
CA SER A 282 -15.86 -5.91 -23.24
C SER A 282 -16.93 -5.64 -22.19
N VAL A 283 -18.09 -5.14 -22.60
CA VAL A 283 -19.14 -4.71 -21.67
C VAL A 283 -20.02 -5.89 -21.27
N PHE A 284 -20.12 -6.14 -19.98
CA PHE A 284 -21.08 -7.05 -19.37
C PHE A 284 -22.27 -6.23 -18.88
N ASP A 285 -23.29 -6.09 -19.72
CA ASP A 285 -24.52 -5.34 -19.45
C ASP A 285 -25.69 -6.27 -19.08
N ASN A 286 -26.88 -5.70 -18.91
CA ASN A 286 -28.09 -6.46 -18.60
C ASN A 286 -28.47 -7.48 -19.68
N ASP A 287 -28.15 -7.22 -20.96
CA ASP A 287 -28.46 -8.15 -22.05
C ASP A 287 -27.55 -9.38 -22.02
N ILE A 288 -26.28 -9.19 -21.63
CA ILE A 288 -25.34 -10.29 -21.36
C ILE A 288 -25.74 -11.03 -20.08
N ALA A 289 -26.05 -10.31 -19.00
CA ALA A 289 -26.44 -10.90 -17.72
C ALA A 289 -27.67 -11.82 -17.85
N ALA A 290 -28.65 -11.42 -18.67
CA ALA A 290 -29.89 -12.13 -18.91
C ALA A 290 -29.77 -13.36 -19.85
N LYS A 291 -28.59 -13.64 -20.43
CA LYS A 291 -28.38 -14.83 -21.28
C LYS A 291 -28.62 -16.11 -20.47
N THR A 292 -29.45 -16.98 -21.02
CA THR A 292 -29.75 -18.30 -20.46
C THR A 292 -28.74 -19.34 -20.95
N THR A 293 -28.72 -20.51 -20.31
CA THR A 293 -27.94 -21.68 -20.77
C THR A 293 -28.21 -22.04 -22.24
N THR A 294 -29.43 -21.80 -22.74
CA THR A 294 -29.76 -22.05 -24.15
C THR A 294 -29.10 -21.03 -25.08
N ASP A 295 -29.05 -19.76 -24.69
CA ASP A 295 -28.38 -18.71 -25.47
C ASP A 295 -26.86 -18.90 -25.53
N LEU A 296 -26.31 -19.55 -24.51
CA LEU A 296 -24.89 -19.79 -24.33
C LEU A 296 -24.41 -21.11 -24.94
N ALA A 297 -25.32 -21.96 -25.42
CA ALA A 297 -24.99 -23.30 -25.92
C ALA A 297 -24.00 -23.31 -27.11
N THR A 298 -23.99 -22.25 -27.92
CA THR A 298 -23.06 -22.11 -29.05
C THR A 298 -21.81 -21.32 -28.72
N VAL A 299 -21.71 -20.74 -27.53
CA VAL A 299 -20.53 -20.00 -27.07
C VAL A 299 -19.47 -21.01 -26.64
N GLN A 300 -18.28 -20.92 -27.23
CA GLN A 300 -17.17 -21.82 -26.96
C GLN A 300 -15.95 -20.99 -26.57
N PHE A 301 -15.18 -21.47 -25.60
CA PHE A 301 -13.89 -20.90 -25.29
C PHE A 301 -12.89 -21.31 -26.37
N ASP A 302 -12.05 -20.38 -26.81
CA ASP A 302 -10.84 -20.72 -27.55
C ASP A 302 -9.84 -21.38 -26.58
N GLY A 303 -9.11 -22.41 -27.05
CA GLY A 303 -8.21 -23.22 -26.23
C GLY A 303 -8.82 -24.52 -25.72
N THR A 304 -8.00 -25.43 -25.19
CA THR A 304 -8.44 -26.74 -24.67
C THR A 304 -8.63 -26.76 -23.14
N GLY A 305 -8.30 -25.65 -22.49
CA GLY A 305 -8.35 -25.49 -21.04
C GLY A 305 -7.19 -26.14 -20.31
N ASP A 306 -6.14 -26.55 -21.02
CA ASP A 306 -4.93 -27.11 -20.42
C ASP A 306 -3.91 -25.98 -20.20
N ALA A 307 -2.89 -26.16 -19.35
CA ALA A 307 -1.96 -25.08 -18.99
C ALA A 307 -1.30 -24.37 -20.20
N GLU A 308 -0.95 -25.13 -21.24
CA GLU A 308 -0.34 -24.60 -22.48
C GLU A 308 -1.35 -24.00 -23.46
N SER A 309 -2.64 -24.30 -23.29
CA SER A 309 -3.74 -23.81 -24.13
C SER A 309 -4.98 -23.52 -23.26
N PRO A 310 -4.91 -22.48 -22.41
CA PRO A 310 -6.00 -22.14 -21.50
C PRO A 310 -7.24 -21.71 -22.28
N TYR A 311 -8.41 -21.83 -21.64
CA TYR A 311 -9.64 -21.25 -22.14
C TYR A 311 -9.56 -19.73 -22.12
N LEU A 312 -9.70 -19.10 -23.28
CA LEU A 312 -9.57 -17.66 -23.42
C LEU A 312 -10.91 -16.95 -23.15
N ILE A 313 -10.90 -16.06 -22.18
CA ILE A 313 -11.98 -15.12 -21.92
C ILE A 313 -11.66 -13.84 -22.70
N SER A 314 -12.20 -13.76 -23.91
CA SER A 314 -11.99 -12.67 -24.87
C SER A 314 -13.20 -11.75 -25.02
N SER A 315 -14.25 -11.96 -24.23
CA SER A 315 -15.45 -11.13 -24.20
C SER A 315 -16.25 -11.30 -22.91
N ALA A 316 -17.14 -10.36 -22.61
CA ALA A 316 -18.13 -10.46 -21.56
C ALA A 316 -19.06 -11.68 -21.73
N LEU A 317 -19.31 -12.11 -22.97
CA LEU A 317 -20.09 -13.32 -23.24
C LEU A 317 -19.35 -14.59 -22.82
N HIS A 318 -18.02 -14.65 -22.95
CA HIS A 318 -17.21 -15.74 -22.41
C HIS A 318 -17.22 -15.74 -20.87
N LEU A 319 -17.16 -14.56 -20.24
CA LEU A 319 -17.31 -14.47 -18.78
C LEU A 319 -18.69 -14.97 -18.34
N LYS A 320 -19.77 -14.57 -19.03
CA LYS A 320 -21.12 -15.06 -18.75
C LYS A 320 -21.24 -16.57 -18.95
N LYS A 321 -20.57 -17.14 -19.96
CA LYS A 321 -20.49 -18.60 -20.17
C LYS A 321 -19.88 -19.29 -18.96
N LEU A 322 -18.76 -18.78 -18.43
CA LEU A 322 -18.14 -19.31 -17.23
C LEU A 322 -19.08 -19.24 -16.01
N VAL A 323 -19.76 -18.11 -15.80
CA VAL A 323 -20.76 -17.95 -14.73
C VAL A 323 -21.86 -19.02 -14.85
N ASP A 324 -22.43 -19.20 -16.04
CA ASP A 324 -23.51 -20.17 -16.27
C ASP A 324 -23.03 -21.63 -16.12
N ASP A 325 -21.86 -21.97 -16.65
CA ASP A 325 -21.31 -23.33 -16.57
C ASP A 325 -21.08 -23.76 -15.12
N VAL A 326 -20.49 -22.89 -14.30
CA VAL A 326 -20.29 -23.17 -12.86
C VAL A 326 -21.63 -23.27 -12.13
N ASP A 327 -22.61 -22.43 -12.48
CA ASP A 327 -23.97 -22.53 -11.92
C ASP A 327 -24.66 -23.84 -12.31
N GLN A 328 -24.37 -24.37 -13.50
CA GLN A 328 -24.78 -25.71 -13.97
C GLN A 328 -23.87 -26.85 -13.48
N SER A 329 -23.07 -26.60 -12.43
CA SER A 329 -22.20 -27.58 -11.75
C SER A 329 -21.02 -28.10 -12.58
N GLU A 330 -20.57 -27.36 -13.59
CA GLU A 330 -19.28 -27.60 -14.25
C GLU A 330 -18.16 -26.93 -13.43
N ALA A 331 -17.39 -27.75 -12.70
CA ALA A 331 -16.40 -27.26 -11.75
C ALA A 331 -15.08 -26.82 -12.40
N TYR A 332 -14.78 -27.25 -13.64
CA TYR A 332 -13.50 -26.95 -14.31
C TYR A 332 -12.25 -27.44 -13.56
N ALA A 333 -12.34 -28.54 -12.82
CA ALA A 333 -11.20 -29.12 -12.11
C ALA A 333 -10.01 -29.41 -13.04
N GLY A 334 -8.83 -28.90 -12.68
CA GLY A 334 -7.59 -29.07 -13.46
C GLY A 334 -7.54 -28.27 -14.77
N LYS A 335 -8.51 -27.37 -15.01
CA LYS A 335 -8.55 -26.50 -16.19
C LYS A 335 -7.94 -25.13 -15.91
N TYR A 336 -7.62 -24.41 -16.98
CA TYR A 336 -6.95 -23.12 -16.96
C TYR A 336 -7.72 -22.11 -17.80
N PHE A 337 -7.95 -20.93 -17.24
CA PHE A 337 -8.57 -19.78 -17.91
C PHE A 337 -7.57 -18.64 -18.01
N LYS A 338 -7.70 -17.85 -19.08
CA LYS A 338 -6.90 -16.65 -19.31
C LYS A 338 -7.75 -15.50 -19.84
N LEU A 339 -7.70 -14.34 -19.20
CA LEU A 339 -8.27 -13.11 -19.78
C LEU A 339 -7.40 -12.66 -20.96
N THR A 340 -8.03 -12.16 -22.02
CA THR A 340 -7.32 -11.57 -23.19
C THR A 340 -7.82 -10.17 -23.54
N THR A 341 -8.79 -9.71 -22.75
CA THR A 341 -9.42 -8.39 -22.82
C THR A 341 -9.87 -7.99 -21.43
N ASP A 342 -9.95 -6.69 -21.20
CA ASP A 342 -10.60 -6.15 -20.01
C ASP A 342 -12.12 -6.34 -20.14
N ILE A 343 -12.80 -6.42 -19.00
CA ILE A 343 -14.25 -6.55 -18.91
C ILE A 343 -14.81 -5.44 -18.01
N HIS A 344 -15.88 -4.79 -18.45
CA HIS A 344 -16.55 -3.74 -17.68
C HIS A 344 -18.00 -4.13 -17.40
N ILE A 345 -18.32 -4.33 -16.12
CA ILE A 345 -19.62 -4.77 -15.63
C ILE A 345 -20.50 -3.54 -15.39
N THR A 346 -21.55 -3.44 -16.20
CA THR A 346 -22.57 -2.38 -16.16
C THR A 346 -23.97 -2.93 -15.86
N ALA A 347 -24.10 -4.25 -15.76
CA ALA A 347 -25.35 -4.89 -15.36
C ALA A 347 -25.81 -4.40 -13.98
N ASP A 348 -27.12 -4.29 -13.80
CA ASP A 348 -27.72 -3.80 -12.56
C ASP A 348 -27.48 -4.78 -11.40
N GLU A 349 -27.41 -6.08 -11.70
CA GLU A 349 -27.14 -7.18 -10.76
C GLU A 349 -25.99 -8.06 -11.27
N TRP A 350 -25.21 -8.60 -10.33
CA TRP A 350 -24.13 -9.55 -10.57
C TRP A 350 -24.38 -10.88 -9.86
N THR A 351 -24.13 -11.98 -10.57
CA THR A 351 -24.13 -13.33 -10.01
C THR A 351 -22.69 -13.82 -9.86
N PRO A 352 -22.22 -14.12 -8.64
CA PRO A 352 -20.86 -14.60 -8.43
C PRO A 352 -20.55 -15.89 -9.20
N ILE A 353 -19.30 -16.06 -9.60
CA ILE A 353 -18.80 -17.33 -10.13
C ILE A 353 -18.68 -18.30 -8.96
N GLY A 354 -19.59 -19.28 -8.92
CA GLY A 354 -19.68 -20.29 -7.88
C GLY A 354 -20.49 -19.86 -6.65
N ASP A 355 -21.05 -20.84 -5.96
CA ASP A 355 -21.98 -20.68 -4.83
C ASP A 355 -21.61 -21.64 -3.70
N SER A 356 -21.24 -21.11 -2.53
CA SER A 356 -20.83 -21.89 -1.37
C SER A 356 -21.98 -22.61 -0.68
N ASP A 357 -23.23 -22.16 -0.91
CA ASP A 357 -24.41 -22.77 -0.32
C ASP A 357 -24.77 -24.09 -1.03
N ASN A 358 -24.11 -24.37 -2.16
CA ASN A 358 -24.18 -25.64 -2.87
C ASN A 358 -22.80 -26.08 -3.37
N ASP A 359 -22.19 -27.07 -2.72
CA ASP A 359 -20.85 -27.56 -3.05
C ASP A 359 -20.68 -28.08 -4.49
N SER A 360 -21.76 -28.41 -5.20
CA SER A 360 -21.69 -28.78 -6.63
C SER A 360 -21.39 -27.59 -7.56
N LYS A 361 -21.65 -26.35 -7.10
CA LYS A 361 -21.43 -25.11 -7.85
C LYS A 361 -20.10 -24.43 -7.47
N LYS A 362 -19.05 -25.23 -7.24
CA LYS A 362 -17.70 -24.71 -6.98
C LYS A 362 -16.97 -24.39 -8.28
N PHE A 363 -16.12 -23.37 -8.24
CA PHE A 363 -15.09 -23.18 -9.26
C PHE A 363 -13.78 -23.83 -8.80
N SER A 364 -13.23 -24.72 -9.63
CA SER A 364 -11.98 -25.47 -9.38
C SER A 364 -10.99 -25.34 -10.56
N GLY A 365 -11.11 -24.28 -11.36
CA GLY A 365 -10.16 -23.96 -12.43
C GLY A 365 -9.12 -22.93 -12.00
N ASN A 366 -7.96 -22.94 -12.65
CA ASN A 366 -6.93 -21.90 -12.51
C ASN A 366 -7.30 -20.68 -13.35
N PHE A 367 -6.95 -19.48 -12.90
CA PHE A 367 -7.35 -18.22 -13.52
C PHE A 367 -6.18 -17.24 -13.65
N ASP A 368 -5.72 -17.00 -14.87
CA ASP A 368 -4.72 -15.99 -15.20
C ASP A 368 -5.41 -14.75 -15.75
N GLY A 369 -5.33 -13.65 -15.03
CA GLY A 369 -5.82 -12.37 -15.50
C GLY A 369 -4.99 -11.79 -16.65
N ASP A 370 -3.77 -12.27 -16.91
CA ASP A 370 -2.85 -11.74 -17.93
C ASP A 370 -2.74 -10.19 -17.86
N ASN A 371 -2.81 -9.66 -16.64
CA ASN A 371 -2.85 -8.24 -16.30
C ASN A 371 -4.04 -7.46 -16.88
N HIS A 372 -5.12 -8.13 -17.27
CA HIS A 372 -6.39 -7.51 -17.63
C HIS A 372 -7.21 -7.12 -16.41
N VAL A 373 -8.09 -6.14 -16.60
CA VAL A 373 -8.94 -5.58 -15.56
C VAL A 373 -10.38 -6.02 -15.73
N ILE A 374 -11.00 -6.48 -14.63
CA ILE A 374 -12.45 -6.58 -14.50
C ILE A 374 -12.92 -5.38 -13.66
N SER A 375 -13.73 -4.50 -14.25
CA SER A 375 -14.15 -3.23 -13.63
C SER A 375 -15.66 -3.08 -13.56
N GLY A 376 -16.15 -2.11 -12.79
CA GLY A 376 -17.57 -1.73 -12.77
C GLY A 376 -18.21 -1.87 -11.39
N LYS A 377 -19.41 -2.47 -11.33
CA LYS A 377 -20.13 -2.69 -10.06
C LYS A 377 -20.57 -4.14 -9.93
N LEU A 378 -20.34 -4.72 -8.76
CA LEU A 378 -20.83 -6.03 -8.37
C LEU A 378 -21.97 -5.80 -7.38
N ASN A 379 -23.19 -5.71 -7.88
CA ASN A 379 -24.37 -5.53 -7.03
C ASN A 379 -25.03 -6.89 -6.79
N GLY A 380 -25.09 -7.34 -5.53
CA GLY A 380 -25.78 -8.57 -5.17
C GLY A 380 -27.29 -8.44 -5.34
N SER A 381 -27.93 -9.53 -5.81
CA SER A 381 -29.39 -9.62 -5.81
C SER A 381 -29.92 -9.81 -4.37
N THR A 382 -31.21 -9.54 -4.15
CA THR A 382 -31.89 -9.65 -2.83
C THR A 382 -31.95 -11.07 -2.22
N THR A 383 -31.40 -12.09 -2.88
CA THR A 383 -31.33 -13.46 -2.35
C THR A 383 -30.12 -13.64 -1.44
N VAL A 384 -30.30 -14.31 -0.30
CA VAL A 384 -29.22 -14.59 0.67
C VAL A 384 -28.19 -15.53 0.03
N LEU A 385 -26.99 -15.01 -0.27
CA LEU A 385 -25.78 -15.79 -0.55
C LEU A 385 -24.83 -15.61 0.62
N THR A 386 -24.27 -16.69 1.16
CA THR A 386 -23.35 -16.55 2.31
C THR A 386 -22.10 -15.71 1.97
N TYR A 387 -21.56 -15.87 0.75
CA TYR A 387 -20.39 -15.13 0.27
C TYR A 387 -20.64 -14.53 -1.11
N PHE A 388 -20.40 -13.23 -1.22
CA PHE A 388 -20.60 -12.44 -2.43
C PHE A 388 -19.28 -11.81 -2.90
N GLY A 389 -19.10 -11.78 -4.22
CA GLY A 389 -17.94 -11.23 -4.90
C GLY A 389 -17.95 -11.47 -6.40
N LEU A 390 -16.82 -11.24 -7.07
CA LEU A 390 -16.64 -11.70 -8.46
C LEU A 390 -16.75 -13.22 -8.51
N PHE A 391 -16.09 -13.89 -7.56
CA PHE A 391 -16.27 -15.31 -7.26
C PHE A 391 -16.99 -15.45 -5.92
N GLY A 392 -17.89 -16.43 -5.82
CA GLY A 392 -18.57 -16.78 -4.56
C GLY A 392 -17.93 -17.98 -3.88
N TYR A 393 -17.45 -18.96 -4.66
CA TYR A 393 -16.86 -20.19 -4.11
C TYR A 393 -15.76 -20.78 -5.00
N ILE A 394 -14.52 -20.75 -4.51
CA ILE A 394 -13.35 -21.37 -5.15
C ILE A 394 -12.86 -22.53 -4.28
N TYR A 395 -12.66 -23.69 -4.91
CA TYR A 395 -12.29 -24.89 -4.17
C TYR A 395 -11.22 -25.70 -4.90
N GLY A 396 -10.02 -25.72 -4.32
CA GLY A 396 -8.92 -26.61 -4.69
C GLY A 396 -8.76 -27.79 -3.72
N THR A 397 -7.60 -28.43 -3.79
CA THR A 397 -7.21 -29.48 -2.85
C THR A 397 -5.76 -29.32 -2.40
N ASP A 398 -5.36 -30.02 -1.34
CA ASP A 398 -3.95 -30.06 -0.88
C ASP A 398 -2.95 -30.43 -1.99
N LEU A 399 -3.35 -31.27 -2.94
CA LEU A 399 -2.51 -31.74 -4.05
C LEU A 399 -2.61 -30.86 -5.30
N ASP A 400 -3.68 -30.09 -5.43
CA ASP A 400 -3.99 -29.28 -6.60
C ASP A 400 -4.61 -27.96 -6.12
N ARG A 401 -3.73 -27.05 -5.69
CA ARG A 401 -4.11 -25.72 -5.24
C ARG A 401 -4.45 -24.87 -6.47
N ILE A 402 -5.57 -24.16 -6.39
CA ILE A 402 -6.02 -23.30 -7.49
C ILE A 402 -5.17 -22.04 -7.54
N LYS A 403 -4.71 -21.65 -8.73
CA LYS A 403 -3.93 -20.44 -8.94
C LYS A 403 -4.77 -19.31 -9.50
N PHE A 404 -4.68 -18.15 -8.87
CA PHE A 404 -5.19 -16.88 -9.35
C PHE A 404 -4.01 -15.94 -9.55
N GLU A 405 -3.69 -15.61 -10.79
CA GLU A 405 -2.47 -14.89 -11.14
C GLU A 405 -2.81 -13.64 -11.96
N ASN A 406 -2.12 -12.52 -11.71
CA ASN A 406 -2.21 -11.31 -12.55
C ASN A 406 -3.63 -10.76 -12.75
N LEU A 407 -4.52 -10.97 -11.78
CA LEU A 407 -5.91 -10.53 -11.84
C LEU A 407 -6.08 -9.16 -11.19
N HIS A 408 -6.61 -8.21 -11.94
CA HIS A 408 -6.88 -6.85 -11.45
C HIS A 408 -8.38 -6.58 -11.47
N ILE A 409 -8.92 -6.17 -10.34
CA ILE A 409 -10.34 -5.87 -10.18
C ILE A 409 -10.50 -4.43 -9.71
N THR A 410 -11.32 -3.66 -10.40
CA THR A 410 -11.66 -2.28 -10.04
C THR A 410 -13.17 -2.14 -10.00
N ALA A 411 -13.77 -2.63 -8.93
CA ALA A 411 -15.22 -2.66 -8.79
C ALA A 411 -15.65 -2.40 -7.35
N ASP A 412 -16.72 -1.63 -7.20
CA ASP A 412 -17.44 -1.62 -5.94
C ASP A 412 -18.23 -2.91 -5.81
N ALA A 413 -18.19 -3.53 -4.63
CA ALA A 413 -18.93 -4.72 -4.29
C ALA A 413 -19.91 -4.41 -3.16
N TYR A 414 -21.20 -4.39 -3.52
CA TYR A 414 -22.29 -4.16 -2.59
C TYR A 414 -23.10 -5.44 -2.48
N SER A 415 -23.18 -5.97 -1.27
CA SER A 415 -24.00 -7.13 -0.99
C SER A 415 -25.22 -6.75 -0.16
N VAL A 416 -26.33 -7.46 -0.38
CA VAL A 416 -27.59 -7.24 0.34
C VAL A 416 -27.93 -8.53 1.10
N ALA A 417 -28.34 -8.41 2.37
CA ALA A 417 -28.86 -9.49 3.23
C ALA A 417 -27.83 -10.46 3.88
N ASN A 418 -27.27 -10.08 5.04
CA ASN A 418 -26.46 -10.87 5.97
C ASN A 418 -25.21 -11.54 5.35
N THR A 419 -24.67 -10.97 4.29
CA THR A 419 -23.66 -11.58 3.44
C THR A 419 -22.24 -11.14 3.80
N THR A 420 -21.28 -12.04 3.55
CA THR A 420 -19.87 -11.66 3.51
C THR A 420 -19.53 -11.12 2.13
N CYS A 421 -18.96 -9.92 2.04
CA CYS A 421 -18.58 -9.30 0.78
C CYS A 421 -17.06 -9.31 0.57
N SER A 422 -16.61 -9.71 -0.60
CA SER A 422 -15.21 -9.62 -1.04
C SER A 422 -15.13 -9.74 -2.56
N LEU A 423 -13.93 -9.79 -3.14
CA LEU A 423 -13.80 -10.03 -4.58
C LEU A 423 -13.69 -11.52 -4.93
N GLY A 424 -13.24 -12.39 -4.03
CA GLY A 424 -13.14 -13.84 -4.26
C GLY A 424 -13.89 -14.74 -3.28
N GLY A 425 -14.88 -14.24 -2.54
CA GLY A 425 -15.85 -15.07 -1.81
C GLY A 425 -15.23 -16.01 -0.76
N CYS A 426 -15.61 -17.30 -0.81
CA CYS A 426 -15.12 -18.35 0.07
C CYS A 426 -14.13 -19.26 -0.66
N ASN A 427 -12.94 -19.46 -0.08
CA ASN A 427 -11.83 -20.13 -0.75
C ASN A 427 -11.23 -21.27 0.07
N TYR A 428 -10.93 -22.38 -0.61
CA TYR A 428 -10.20 -23.52 -0.08
C TYR A 428 -9.02 -23.86 -0.98
N TYR A 429 -7.80 -23.92 -0.44
CA TYR A 429 -6.61 -24.31 -1.20
C TYR A 429 -6.35 -23.46 -2.45
N VAL A 430 -6.23 -22.14 -2.28
CA VAL A 430 -6.05 -21.18 -3.38
C VAL A 430 -4.78 -20.34 -3.16
N ASP A 431 -4.03 -20.09 -4.23
CA ASP A 431 -2.85 -19.22 -4.25
C ASP A 431 -3.13 -18.00 -5.14
N PHE A 432 -3.12 -16.82 -4.52
CA PHE A 432 -3.25 -15.53 -5.20
C PHE A 432 -1.86 -14.93 -5.38
N SER A 433 -1.49 -14.63 -6.62
CA SER A 433 -0.22 -14.01 -6.95
C SER A 433 -0.41 -12.81 -7.88
N ASN A 434 0.26 -11.68 -7.58
CA ASN A 434 0.19 -10.48 -8.42
C ASN A 434 -1.24 -9.98 -8.69
N CYS A 435 -2.12 -10.07 -7.69
CA CYS A 435 -3.52 -9.66 -7.81
C CYS A 435 -3.74 -8.28 -7.18
N THR A 436 -4.53 -7.43 -7.84
CA THR A 436 -4.91 -6.12 -7.32
C THR A 436 -6.42 -5.96 -7.26
N ALA A 437 -6.88 -5.33 -6.20
CA ALA A 437 -8.28 -5.01 -5.96
C ALA A 437 -8.45 -3.54 -5.63
N THR A 438 -9.46 -2.89 -6.21
CA THR A 438 -9.84 -1.51 -5.93
C THR A 438 -11.35 -1.36 -5.92
N GLY A 439 -11.86 -0.54 -5.02
CA GLY A 439 -13.30 -0.27 -4.88
C GLY A 439 -13.78 -0.39 -3.44
N ASN A 440 -15.02 0.02 -3.21
CA ASN A 440 -15.66 -0.12 -1.91
C ASN A 440 -16.26 -1.51 -1.76
N VAL A 441 -15.98 -2.17 -0.63
CA VAL A 441 -16.53 -3.47 -0.26
C VAL A 441 -17.40 -3.27 0.97
N ASP A 442 -18.71 -3.41 0.80
CA ASP A 442 -19.69 -3.31 1.88
C ASP A 442 -20.35 -4.67 2.13
N GLY A 443 -19.99 -5.28 3.26
CA GLY A 443 -20.53 -6.55 3.73
C GLY A 443 -21.42 -6.34 4.95
N GLU A 444 -22.68 -6.79 4.88
CA GLU A 444 -23.62 -6.67 5.99
C GLU A 444 -23.17 -7.47 7.22
N THR A 445 -22.45 -8.59 7.03
CA THR A 445 -21.85 -9.34 8.14
C THR A 445 -20.34 -9.16 8.17
N ASN A 446 -19.58 -9.75 7.26
CA ASN A 446 -18.13 -9.62 7.21
C ASN A 446 -17.67 -9.03 5.89
N ALA A 447 -16.47 -8.46 5.87
CA ALA A 447 -15.92 -7.94 4.63
C ALA A 447 -14.42 -8.18 4.51
N GLY A 448 -13.97 -8.54 3.32
CA GLY A 448 -12.56 -8.66 3.00
C GLY A 448 -12.27 -8.05 1.64
N GLY A 449 -11.23 -7.22 1.52
CA GLY A 449 -11.00 -6.46 0.30
C GLY A 449 -10.72 -7.33 -0.94
N ILE A 450 -9.91 -8.38 -0.80
CA ILE A 450 -9.66 -9.35 -1.88
C ILE A 450 -10.53 -10.59 -1.69
N ASN A 451 -10.59 -11.17 -0.49
CA ASN A 451 -11.31 -12.43 -0.22
C ASN A 451 -12.08 -12.38 1.09
N GLY A 452 -13.14 -13.17 1.20
CA GLY A 452 -13.96 -13.25 2.42
C GLY A 452 -13.32 -14.19 3.43
N LEU A 453 -13.62 -15.48 3.29
CA LEU A 453 -13.13 -16.55 4.16
C LEU A 453 -12.15 -17.44 3.40
N ASN A 454 -10.98 -17.69 3.99
CA ASN A 454 -9.97 -18.56 3.40
C ASN A 454 -9.58 -19.68 4.36
N ARG A 455 -9.74 -20.91 3.90
CA ARG A 455 -9.20 -22.10 4.56
C ARG A 455 -8.03 -22.63 3.73
N ILE A 456 -6.82 -22.29 4.17
CA ILE A 456 -5.53 -22.73 3.59
C ILE A 456 -5.27 -22.07 2.22
N ALA A 457 -5.14 -20.74 2.19
CA ALA A 457 -4.83 -19.94 1.02
C ALA A 457 -3.46 -19.24 1.12
N SER A 458 -2.94 -18.69 0.04
CA SER A 458 -1.78 -17.79 0.08
C SER A 458 -2.00 -16.51 -0.71
N PHE A 459 -1.40 -15.43 -0.23
CA PHE A 459 -1.30 -14.16 -0.95
C PHE A 459 0.17 -13.82 -1.14
N SER A 460 0.57 -13.56 -2.38
CA SER A 460 1.92 -13.12 -2.72
C SER A 460 1.82 -11.93 -3.66
N ASN A 461 2.46 -10.81 -3.30
CA ASN A 461 2.45 -9.58 -4.10
C ASN A 461 1.00 -9.16 -4.45
N CYS A 462 0.13 -9.08 -3.45
CA CYS A 462 -1.29 -8.75 -3.64
C CYS A 462 -1.64 -7.43 -2.96
N HIS A 463 -2.51 -6.64 -3.60
CA HIS A 463 -2.80 -5.28 -3.15
C HIS A 463 -4.30 -4.97 -3.14
N PHE A 464 -4.74 -4.28 -2.09
CA PHE A 464 -6.11 -3.76 -2.00
C PHE A 464 -6.11 -2.26 -1.74
N TRP A 465 -6.93 -1.52 -2.49
CA TRP A 465 -7.11 -0.07 -2.35
C TRP A 465 -8.57 0.33 -2.38
N GLY A 466 -9.13 0.63 -1.22
CA GLY A 466 -10.53 1.01 -1.13
C GLY A 466 -11.08 1.01 0.28
N ASN A 467 -12.38 1.20 0.41
CA ASN A 467 -13.03 1.14 1.72
C ASN A 467 -13.59 -0.26 1.96
N VAL A 468 -13.31 -0.84 3.12
CA VAL A 468 -13.88 -2.13 3.55
C VAL A 468 -14.78 -1.86 4.73
N GLN A 469 -16.04 -2.29 4.68
CA GLN A 469 -16.98 -2.19 5.77
C GLN A 469 -17.60 -3.55 6.04
N GLY A 470 -17.37 -4.10 7.24
CA GLY A 470 -17.99 -5.34 7.70
C GLY A 470 -18.58 -5.16 9.10
N ALA A 471 -19.86 -5.43 9.31
CA ALA A 471 -20.46 -5.23 10.64
C ALA A 471 -19.75 -6.04 11.74
N TYR A 472 -19.39 -7.29 11.47
CA TYR A 472 -18.84 -8.28 12.40
C TYR A 472 -17.34 -8.45 12.32
N SER A 473 -16.76 -8.55 11.13
CA SER A 473 -15.31 -8.64 10.99
C SER A 473 -14.89 -8.05 9.67
N ALA A 474 -13.71 -7.41 9.67
CA ALA A 474 -13.18 -6.74 8.50
C ALA A 474 -11.67 -6.95 8.36
N GLY A 475 -11.19 -7.07 7.12
CA GLY A 475 -9.77 -7.03 6.79
C GLY A 475 -9.53 -6.52 5.37
N GLY A 476 -8.44 -5.79 5.15
CA GLY A 476 -8.10 -5.29 3.82
C GLY A 476 -7.84 -6.39 2.78
N LEU A 477 -7.32 -7.54 3.21
CA LEU A 477 -7.20 -8.73 2.36
C LEU A 477 -8.32 -9.74 2.64
N SER A 478 -8.53 -10.08 3.91
CA SER A 478 -9.45 -11.14 4.34
C SER A 478 -9.96 -10.91 5.77
N TYR A 479 -11.20 -11.30 6.08
CA TYR A 479 -11.68 -11.20 7.46
C TYR A 479 -11.32 -12.43 8.31
N ASP A 480 -11.21 -13.62 7.70
CA ASP A 480 -10.75 -14.87 8.36
C ASP A 480 -9.84 -15.65 7.41
N PHE A 481 -8.61 -15.96 7.85
CA PHE A 481 -7.54 -16.44 6.98
C PHE A 481 -6.63 -17.47 7.64
N SER A 482 -6.30 -18.54 6.90
CA SER A 482 -5.23 -19.49 7.21
C SER A 482 -4.29 -19.63 6.00
N GLY A 483 -3.00 -19.42 6.20
CA GLY A 483 -1.93 -19.62 5.23
C GLY A 483 -0.97 -18.42 5.14
N ASN A 484 -0.19 -18.31 4.06
CA ASN A 484 0.92 -17.35 4.00
C ASN A 484 0.51 -16.03 3.33
N VAL A 485 1.04 -14.91 3.83
CA VAL A 485 0.87 -13.57 3.25
C VAL A 485 2.24 -12.93 3.08
N THR A 486 2.62 -12.61 1.85
CA THR A 486 3.94 -12.05 1.54
C THR A 486 3.82 -10.89 0.57
N ASP A 487 4.58 -9.82 0.79
CA ASP A 487 4.68 -8.67 -0.12
C ASP A 487 3.33 -7.99 -0.41
N CYS A 488 2.42 -7.98 0.57
CA CYS A 488 1.06 -7.47 0.38
C CYS A 488 0.90 -6.05 0.92
N THR A 489 0.00 -5.28 0.32
CA THR A 489 -0.28 -3.90 0.76
C THR A 489 -1.76 -3.57 0.73
N VAL A 490 -2.23 -2.89 1.77
CA VAL A 490 -3.61 -2.42 1.88
C VAL A 490 -3.62 -0.90 2.06
N SER A 491 -4.53 -0.18 1.41
CA SER A 491 -4.80 1.24 1.66
C SER A 491 -6.30 1.57 1.55
N GLY A 492 -6.68 2.72 2.08
CA GLY A 492 -8.07 3.21 2.12
C GLY A 492 -8.60 3.30 3.56
N THR A 493 -9.81 2.81 3.80
CA THR A 493 -10.39 2.83 5.15
C THR A 493 -11.08 1.52 5.48
N ILE A 494 -10.84 0.98 6.67
CA ILE A 494 -11.45 -0.26 7.14
C ILE A 494 -12.36 0.05 8.32
N ARG A 495 -13.60 -0.40 8.23
CA ARG A 495 -14.64 -0.22 9.25
C ARG A 495 -15.19 -1.54 9.73
N SER A 496 -15.37 -1.65 11.04
CA SER A 496 -16.21 -2.68 11.63
C SER A 496 -16.99 -2.16 12.82
N THR A 497 -17.98 -2.94 13.28
CA THR A 497 -18.74 -2.63 14.49
C THR A 497 -18.56 -3.66 15.61
N GLN A 498 -18.04 -4.86 15.29
CA GLN A 498 -17.94 -6.00 16.21
C GLN A 498 -16.69 -6.86 15.95
N TYR A 499 -16.48 -7.86 16.81
CA TYR A 499 -15.48 -8.94 16.84
C TYR A 499 -14.04 -8.63 16.46
N ASN A 500 -13.68 -8.65 15.16
CA ASN A 500 -12.28 -8.63 14.72
C ASN A 500 -12.07 -7.69 13.54
N CYS A 501 -11.12 -6.77 13.68
CA CYS A 501 -10.75 -5.85 12.61
C CYS A 501 -9.24 -5.80 12.45
N GLY A 502 -8.74 -6.05 11.24
CA GLY A 502 -7.31 -5.95 10.94
C GLY A 502 -7.06 -5.10 9.72
N GLY A 503 -5.92 -4.41 9.66
CA GLY A 503 -5.51 -3.71 8.43
C GLY A 503 -5.40 -4.68 7.26
N LEU A 504 -4.77 -5.84 7.46
CA LEU A 504 -4.69 -6.90 6.46
C LEU A 504 -5.72 -8.00 6.72
N VAL A 505 -5.72 -8.53 7.94
CA VAL A 505 -6.51 -9.73 8.28
C VAL A 505 -7.31 -9.54 9.57
N GLY A 506 -8.62 -9.74 9.53
CA GLY A 506 -9.47 -9.69 10.73
C GLY A 506 -9.05 -10.75 11.77
N GLN A 507 -9.14 -12.03 11.40
CA GLN A 507 -8.71 -13.17 12.19
C GLN A 507 -7.70 -14.02 11.41
N TYR A 508 -6.53 -14.24 12.01
CA TYR A 508 -5.45 -15.02 11.42
C TYR A 508 -5.23 -16.31 12.21
N ILE A 509 -5.45 -17.45 11.55
CA ILE A 509 -5.49 -18.76 12.21
C ILE A 509 -4.12 -19.43 12.22
N SER A 510 -3.44 -19.47 11.05
CA SER A 510 -2.14 -20.12 10.89
C SER A 510 -1.39 -19.55 9.69
N GLY A 511 -0.06 -19.70 9.70
CA GLY A 511 0.84 -19.32 8.60
C GLY A 511 1.86 -18.25 8.98
N THR A 512 2.50 -17.69 7.95
CA THR A 512 3.48 -16.60 8.09
C THR A 512 3.03 -15.34 7.35
N MET A 513 3.25 -14.18 7.97
CA MET A 513 3.09 -12.87 7.34
C MET A 513 4.46 -12.20 7.22
N LEU A 514 4.86 -11.84 6.01
CA LEU A 514 6.18 -11.29 5.70
C LEU A 514 6.06 -10.07 4.80
N ASN A 515 6.82 -9.01 5.10
CA ASN A 515 6.94 -7.81 4.26
C ASN A 515 5.58 -7.24 3.83
N CYS A 516 4.73 -6.95 4.81
CA CYS A 516 3.33 -6.57 4.57
C CYS A 516 3.01 -5.21 5.17
N ASN A 517 2.32 -4.36 4.41
CA ASN A 517 2.11 -2.96 4.78
C ASN A 517 0.62 -2.60 4.86
N ASN A 518 0.20 -1.99 5.97
CA ASN A 518 -1.10 -1.36 6.10
C ASN A 518 -0.97 0.17 6.04
N TYR A 519 -1.59 0.78 5.03
CA TYR A 519 -1.80 2.23 4.91
C TYR A 519 -3.25 2.64 5.16
N ALA A 520 -4.15 1.68 5.39
CA ALA A 520 -5.55 1.99 5.61
C ALA A 520 -5.79 2.43 7.06
N ASP A 521 -6.52 3.53 7.22
CA ASP A 521 -7.04 3.93 8.53
C ASP A 521 -8.13 2.95 8.96
N ILE A 522 -8.13 2.60 10.24
CA ILE A 522 -9.07 1.65 10.84
C ILE A 522 -9.98 2.41 11.79
N PHE A 523 -11.28 2.39 11.53
CA PHE A 523 -12.30 3.00 12.38
C PHE A 523 -13.28 1.95 12.86
N VAL A 524 -13.38 1.78 14.18
CA VAL A 524 -14.29 0.81 14.77
C VAL A 524 -15.22 1.48 15.75
N ASP A 525 -16.53 1.41 15.47
CA ASP A 525 -17.57 1.94 16.35
C ASP A 525 -18.29 0.76 17.03
N ASN A 526 -17.75 0.32 18.18
CA ASN A 526 -18.31 -0.80 18.93
C ASN A 526 -19.56 -0.38 19.70
N THR A 527 -20.65 -1.13 19.46
CA THR A 527 -21.95 -0.90 20.08
C THR A 527 -22.47 -2.10 20.88
N THR A 528 -21.91 -3.31 20.72
CA THR A 528 -22.60 -4.54 21.18
C THR A 528 -21.73 -5.67 21.74
N SER A 529 -20.43 -5.80 21.43
CA SER A 529 -19.67 -7.04 21.69
C SER A 529 -18.21 -6.84 22.13
N ASP A 530 -17.49 -7.95 22.26
CA ASP A 530 -16.02 -7.98 22.32
C ASP A 530 -15.41 -7.50 21.00
N LEU A 531 -14.19 -6.94 21.09
CA LEU A 531 -13.52 -6.33 19.95
C LEU A 531 -12.00 -6.54 20.02
N ARG A 532 -11.41 -7.03 18.94
CA ARG A 532 -9.98 -7.10 18.73
C ARG A 532 -9.60 -6.37 17.45
N VAL A 533 -8.75 -5.36 17.59
CA VAL A 533 -8.37 -4.48 16.49
C VAL A 533 -6.87 -4.42 16.38
N GLY A 534 -6.34 -4.74 15.21
CA GLY A 534 -4.91 -4.64 14.93
C GLY A 534 -4.64 -3.84 13.67
N GLY A 535 -3.57 -3.04 13.67
CA GLY A 535 -3.14 -2.36 12.45
C GLY A 535 -2.76 -3.34 11.33
N ILE A 536 -2.40 -4.57 11.68
CA ILE A 536 -2.13 -5.66 10.72
C ILE A 536 -3.15 -6.79 10.89
N ILE A 537 -3.25 -7.36 12.10
CA ILE A 537 -4.12 -8.51 12.42
C ILE A 537 -5.02 -8.19 13.61
N GLY A 538 -6.33 -8.36 13.46
CA GLY A 538 -7.28 -8.19 14.57
C GLY A 538 -7.06 -9.23 15.67
N ARG A 539 -7.15 -10.51 15.33
CA ARG A 539 -7.00 -11.63 16.28
C ARG A 539 -6.15 -12.75 15.70
N ILE A 540 -5.25 -13.29 16.50
CA ILE A 540 -4.52 -14.53 16.22
C ILE A 540 -5.10 -15.68 17.03
N ASN A 541 -5.37 -16.81 16.38
CA ASN A 541 -6.04 -17.95 17.01
C ASN A 541 -5.57 -19.31 16.46
N PHE A 542 -5.06 -20.19 17.32
CA PHE A 542 -4.83 -21.63 17.07
C PHE A 542 -3.53 -22.11 16.37
N ASP A 543 -2.50 -21.29 16.17
CA ASP A 543 -1.20 -21.79 15.69
C ASP A 543 0.02 -20.93 16.09
N ASN A 544 1.21 -21.46 15.81
CA ASN A 544 2.44 -20.69 15.77
C ASN A 544 2.39 -19.73 14.58
N ILE A 545 2.45 -18.43 14.84
CA ILE A 545 2.42 -17.40 13.80
C ILE A 545 3.73 -16.61 13.82
N SER A 546 4.23 -16.30 12.64
CA SER A 546 5.34 -15.35 12.45
C SER A 546 4.85 -14.12 11.70
N ILE A 547 5.14 -12.95 12.24
CA ILE A 547 4.92 -11.64 11.63
C ILE A 547 6.29 -10.98 11.49
N THR A 548 6.77 -10.82 10.27
CA THR A 548 8.13 -10.33 10.01
C THR A 548 8.09 -9.19 9.01
N GLU A 549 8.84 -8.12 9.25
CA GLU A 549 8.94 -6.98 8.31
C GLU A 549 7.57 -6.37 7.95
N CYS A 550 6.63 -6.40 8.89
CA CYS A 550 5.28 -5.87 8.66
C CYS A 550 5.14 -4.48 9.27
N THR A 551 4.54 -3.55 8.53
CA THR A 551 4.43 -2.15 8.97
C THR A 551 3.00 -1.63 8.92
N ASN A 552 2.54 -1.07 10.03
CA ASN A 552 1.28 -0.32 10.08
C ASN A 552 1.54 1.20 10.05
N TYR A 553 1.04 1.88 9.02
CA TYR A 553 1.01 3.33 8.90
C TYR A 553 -0.35 3.93 9.23
N GLY A 554 -1.43 3.16 9.05
CA GLY A 554 -2.80 3.62 9.24
C GLY A 554 -3.14 3.93 10.70
N ILE A 555 -3.92 4.97 10.93
CA ILE A 555 -4.42 5.34 12.25
C ILE A 555 -5.51 4.35 12.67
N ILE A 556 -5.44 3.88 13.92
CA ILE A 556 -6.43 3.01 14.52
C ILE A 556 -7.26 3.82 15.50
N THR A 557 -8.55 3.99 15.20
CA THR A 557 -9.50 4.67 16.08
C THR A 557 -10.61 3.71 16.47
N VAL A 558 -10.74 3.46 17.76
CA VAL A 558 -11.81 2.63 18.34
C VAL A 558 -12.67 3.50 19.24
N ASN A 559 -13.95 3.65 18.88
CA ASN A 559 -14.96 4.24 19.74
C ASN A 559 -15.86 3.13 20.27
N SER A 560 -15.84 2.89 21.57
CA SER A 560 -16.71 1.90 22.20
C SER A 560 -17.74 2.59 23.06
N SER A 561 -19.02 2.44 22.71
CA SER A 561 -20.16 2.84 23.55
C SER A 561 -20.70 1.68 24.38
N TYR A 562 -20.11 0.48 24.23
CA TYR A 562 -20.57 -0.73 24.89
C TYR A 562 -20.23 -0.75 26.40
N THR A 563 -21.25 -0.93 27.23
CA THR A 563 -21.17 -0.86 28.71
C THR A 563 -21.03 -2.23 29.39
N GLY A 564 -20.87 -3.33 28.64
CA GLY A 564 -20.75 -4.67 29.21
C GLY A 564 -19.30 -5.13 29.47
N THR A 565 -19.14 -6.33 30.05
CA THR A 565 -17.87 -6.83 30.63
C THR A 565 -16.86 -7.41 29.64
N PHE A 566 -17.02 -7.19 28.34
CA PHE A 566 -16.13 -7.79 27.33
C PHE A 566 -14.80 -7.05 27.20
N ASN A 567 -13.77 -7.79 26.77
CA ASN A 567 -12.44 -7.25 26.51
C ASN A 567 -12.44 -6.42 25.22
N THR A 568 -11.70 -5.32 25.25
CA THR A 568 -11.37 -4.54 24.06
C THR A 568 -9.86 -4.54 23.92
N SER A 569 -9.33 -5.15 22.87
CA SER A 569 -7.90 -5.31 22.67
C SER A 569 -7.49 -4.62 21.37
N VAL A 570 -6.67 -3.57 21.48
CA VAL A 570 -6.28 -2.75 20.35
C VAL A 570 -4.77 -2.68 20.26
N GLY A 571 -4.19 -3.15 19.17
CA GLY A 571 -2.75 -3.17 18.94
C GLY A 571 -2.37 -2.46 17.65
N GLY A 572 -1.23 -1.77 17.62
CA GLY A 572 -0.70 -1.19 16.38
C GLY A 572 -0.36 -2.25 15.32
N LEU A 573 -0.03 -3.48 15.71
CA LEU A 573 0.12 -4.62 14.80
C LEU A 573 -0.95 -5.69 15.03
N VAL A 574 -1.04 -6.21 16.25
CA VAL A 574 -1.92 -7.34 16.61
C VAL A 574 -2.91 -6.91 17.70
N GLY A 575 -4.20 -7.02 17.45
CA GLY A 575 -5.21 -6.70 18.47
C GLY A 575 -5.16 -7.66 19.65
N GLU A 576 -5.28 -8.96 19.38
CA GLU A 576 -5.24 -10.00 20.40
C GLU A 576 -4.49 -11.24 19.92
N PHE A 577 -3.66 -11.80 20.78
CA PHE A 577 -3.20 -13.17 20.67
C PHE A 577 -3.84 -14.02 21.76
N TYR A 578 -4.80 -14.88 21.38
CA TYR A 578 -5.51 -15.75 22.31
C TYR A 578 -5.67 -17.17 21.78
N VAL A 579 -5.20 -18.12 22.57
CA VAL A 579 -5.39 -19.56 22.38
C VAL A 579 -6.10 -20.09 23.64
N GLY A 580 -6.95 -21.12 23.54
CA GLY A 580 -7.53 -21.78 24.73
C GLY A 580 -6.51 -22.24 25.80
N ALA A 581 -6.97 -22.97 26.81
CA ALA A 581 -6.23 -23.28 28.05
C ALA A 581 -4.91 -24.10 27.93
N LEU A 582 -4.34 -24.29 26.73
CA LEU A 582 -3.13 -25.06 26.49
C LEU A 582 -2.04 -24.12 25.92
N ASN A 583 -0.93 -23.98 26.64
CA ASN A 583 0.27 -23.20 26.27
C ASN A 583 1.04 -23.86 25.12
N LYS A 584 0.40 -24.00 23.97
CA LYS A 584 0.92 -24.80 22.85
C LYS A 584 1.59 -23.97 21.77
N TYR A 585 1.24 -22.70 21.65
CA TYR A 585 1.62 -21.87 20.51
C TYR A 585 2.43 -20.64 20.90
N SER A 586 3.33 -20.24 20.00
CA SER A 586 4.18 -19.07 20.10
C SER A 586 3.82 -18.04 19.03
N LEU A 587 3.94 -16.77 19.37
CA LEU A 587 3.92 -15.67 18.41
C LEU A 587 5.36 -15.18 18.20
N THR A 588 5.81 -15.12 16.96
CA THR A 588 7.05 -14.45 16.58
C THR A 588 6.70 -13.13 15.91
N ILE A 589 7.23 -12.01 16.41
CA ILE A 589 7.16 -10.72 15.72
C ILE A 589 8.57 -10.19 15.55
N SER A 590 9.02 -9.95 14.33
CA SER A 590 10.37 -9.46 14.08
C SER A 590 10.39 -8.32 13.07
N ASN A 591 11.27 -7.34 13.27
CA ASN A 591 11.50 -6.21 12.35
C ASN A 591 10.21 -5.51 11.90
N SER A 592 9.19 -5.49 12.76
CA SER A 592 7.85 -4.99 12.41
C SER A 592 7.57 -3.68 13.15
N ILE A 593 6.93 -2.74 12.47
CA ILE A 593 6.83 -1.36 12.94
C ILE A 593 5.39 -0.86 12.95
N ASN A 594 4.99 -0.19 14.02
CA ASN A 594 3.78 0.62 14.04
C ASN A 594 4.13 2.11 14.00
N HIS A 595 3.75 2.79 12.93
CA HIS A 595 3.74 4.26 12.81
C HIS A 595 2.36 4.86 13.11
N GLY A 596 1.29 4.09 12.90
CA GLY A 596 -0.08 4.54 13.10
C GLY A 596 -0.40 4.85 14.56
N ASN A 597 -1.12 5.95 14.81
CA ASN A 597 -1.63 6.25 16.15
C ASN A 597 -2.69 5.22 16.54
N VAL A 598 -2.68 4.78 17.79
CA VAL A 598 -3.70 3.91 18.39
C VAL A 598 -4.53 4.74 19.35
N ILE A 599 -5.81 4.92 19.04
CA ILE A 599 -6.74 5.76 19.80
C ILE A 599 -7.92 4.90 20.24
N VAL A 600 -8.13 4.78 21.55
CA VAL A 600 -9.22 4.00 22.14
C VAL A 600 -10.07 4.91 23.02
N ASN A 601 -11.30 5.15 22.62
CA ASN A 601 -12.27 5.99 23.32
C ASN A 601 -13.34 5.10 23.97
N ARG A 602 -13.34 5.01 25.32
CA ARG A 602 -14.35 4.24 26.05
C ARG A 602 -14.79 4.95 27.34
N PRO A 603 -16.03 5.48 27.42
CA PRO A 603 -16.49 6.30 28.53
C PRO A 603 -16.75 5.51 29.83
N ASP A 604 -17.26 4.27 29.74
CA ASP A 604 -17.55 3.40 30.90
C ASP A 604 -16.60 2.19 30.90
N MET A 605 -15.63 2.19 31.83
CA MET A 605 -14.52 1.22 31.92
C MET A 605 -14.76 0.18 33.02
N ASP A 606 -15.91 -0.50 32.99
CA ASP A 606 -16.19 -1.61 33.92
C ASP A 606 -15.45 -2.91 33.53
N SER A 607 -14.79 -2.96 32.35
CA SER A 607 -14.10 -4.13 31.78
C SER A 607 -12.65 -3.87 31.35
N TYR A 608 -11.95 -4.93 30.94
CA TYR A 608 -10.54 -4.89 30.51
C TYR A 608 -10.40 -4.29 29.09
N THR A 609 -10.02 -3.02 29.01
CA THR A 609 -9.59 -2.37 27.77
C THR A 609 -8.07 -2.35 27.73
N PHE A 610 -7.49 -2.84 26.63
CA PHE A 610 -6.06 -2.90 26.38
C PHE A 610 -5.73 -2.15 25.10
N GLY A 611 -4.77 -1.23 25.18
CA GLY A 611 -4.19 -0.53 24.03
C GLY A 611 -2.68 -0.70 24.06
N GLY A 612 -2.11 -1.15 22.94
CA GLY A 612 -0.66 -1.37 22.81
C GLY A 612 -0.13 -0.90 21.46
N GLY A 613 1.11 -0.43 21.43
CA GLY A 613 1.76 0.03 20.19
C GLY A 613 2.05 -1.11 19.21
N LEU A 614 2.24 -2.34 19.71
CA LEU A 614 2.41 -3.53 18.87
C LEU A 614 1.28 -4.53 19.11
N ILE A 615 1.09 -4.96 20.36
CA ILE A 615 0.09 -5.98 20.73
C ILE A 615 -0.89 -5.40 21.74
N GLY A 616 -2.18 -5.48 21.45
CA GLY A 616 -3.24 -5.04 22.36
C GLY A 616 -3.34 -5.93 23.59
N TYR A 617 -3.60 -7.22 23.40
CA TYR A 617 -3.69 -8.20 24.48
C TYR A 617 -2.99 -9.50 24.14
N MET A 618 -2.24 -10.03 25.11
CA MET A 618 -1.67 -11.37 25.10
C MET A 618 -1.86 -11.99 26.50
N LYS A 619 -2.17 -13.27 26.57
CA LYS A 619 -2.23 -13.97 27.86
C LYS A 619 -0.81 -14.33 28.34
N ASP A 620 -0.56 -14.14 29.64
CA ASP A 620 0.74 -14.33 30.31
C ASP A 620 1.40 -15.70 30.11
N THR A 621 0.65 -16.71 29.64
CA THR A 621 1.14 -18.08 29.50
C THR A 621 1.64 -18.43 28.10
N TYR A 622 1.71 -17.47 27.18
CA TYR A 622 2.18 -17.67 25.81
C TYR A 622 3.64 -17.25 25.61
N THR A 623 4.29 -17.87 24.63
CA THR A 623 5.65 -17.51 24.22
C THR A 623 5.61 -16.42 23.15
N LEU A 624 6.23 -15.27 23.42
CA LEU A 624 6.50 -14.22 22.43
C LEU A 624 7.99 -14.21 22.09
N ASN A 625 8.32 -14.43 20.82
CA ASN A 625 9.67 -14.21 20.29
C ASN A 625 9.68 -12.86 19.56
N SER A 626 10.30 -11.84 20.15
CA SER A 626 10.30 -10.50 19.56
C SER A 626 11.71 -9.92 19.37
N ALA A 627 12.02 -9.43 18.16
CA ALA A 627 13.29 -8.77 17.86
C ALA A 627 13.13 -7.64 16.84
N GLY A 628 13.80 -6.49 17.04
CA GLY A 628 13.83 -5.41 16.04
C GLY A 628 12.49 -4.70 15.77
N ASN A 629 11.50 -4.84 16.65
CA ASN A 629 10.20 -4.19 16.46
C ASN A 629 10.18 -2.77 17.05
N SER A 630 9.40 -1.88 16.46
CA SER A 630 9.29 -0.49 16.92
C SER A 630 7.86 0.03 16.89
N ASN A 631 7.53 0.90 17.83
CA ASN A 631 6.31 1.69 17.79
C ASN A 631 6.69 3.17 17.85
N THR A 632 6.34 3.92 16.81
CA THR A 632 6.52 5.37 16.72
C THR A 632 5.20 6.13 16.78
N GLY A 633 4.06 5.44 16.58
CA GLY A 633 2.73 6.01 16.75
C GLY A 633 2.36 6.23 18.22
N ASN A 634 1.54 7.24 18.48
CA ASN A 634 1.03 7.51 19.84
C ASN A 634 -0.05 6.50 20.22
N VAL A 635 0.00 6.00 21.45
CA VAL A 635 -1.07 5.16 22.03
C VAL A 635 -1.85 5.99 23.04
N THR A 636 -3.12 6.25 22.74
CA THR A 636 -4.04 7.06 23.55
C THR A 636 -5.23 6.22 23.98
N ILE A 637 -5.45 6.08 25.28
CA ILE A 637 -6.63 5.42 25.85
C ILE A 637 -7.39 6.45 26.69
N ASN A 638 -8.60 6.80 26.26
CA ASN A 638 -9.46 7.77 26.92
C ASN A 638 -10.52 7.05 27.78
N GLY A 639 -10.32 7.01 29.10
CA GLY A 639 -11.18 6.37 30.13
C GLY A 639 -10.43 6.13 31.46
N SER A 640 -11.10 5.65 32.53
CA SER A 640 -10.41 5.28 33.80
C SER A 640 -9.72 3.92 33.70
N ASP A 641 -8.40 3.93 33.64
CA ASP A 641 -7.54 2.81 33.25
C ASP A 641 -7.35 1.72 34.34
N LYS A 642 -7.24 0.45 33.90
CA LYS A 642 -6.75 -0.70 34.70
C LYS A 642 -5.53 -1.39 34.08
N GLY A 643 -4.95 -0.85 33.00
CA GLY A 643 -3.68 -1.32 32.43
C GLY A 643 -3.34 -0.74 31.06
N THR A 644 -2.81 0.48 30.98
CA THR A 644 -1.96 0.90 29.85
C THR A 644 -0.62 0.17 29.93
N ASN A 645 -0.23 -0.54 28.87
CA ASN A 645 1.14 -1.03 28.76
C ASN A 645 1.66 -0.74 27.35
N TRP A 646 2.75 0.02 27.27
CA TRP A 646 3.24 0.63 26.04
C TRP A 646 3.84 -0.38 25.06
N TRP A 647 4.02 -1.63 25.49
CA TRP A 647 4.72 -2.67 24.74
C TRP A 647 3.90 -3.97 24.57
N ILE A 648 3.29 -4.49 25.64
CA ILE A 648 2.56 -5.77 25.66
C ILE A 648 1.46 -5.68 26.73
N GLY A 649 0.18 -5.77 26.36
CA GLY A 649 -0.92 -5.87 27.34
C GLY A 649 -0.71 -7.07 28.28
N ASN A 650 -0.42 -6.75 29.55
CA ASN A 650 -0.08 -7.59 30.72
C ASN A 650 1.22 -8.42 30.68
N ASN A 651 2.18 -7.98 31.51
CA ASN A 651 2.99 -8.86 32.33
C ASN A 651 2.70 -8.44 33.78
N ARG A 652 1.73 -9.09 34.43
CA ARG A 652 1.56 -8.97 35.89
C ARG A 652 2.41 -10.04 36.54
N ASP A 653 3.69 -9.77 36.67
CA ASP A 653 4.38 -10.13 37.91
C ASP A 653 4.97 -8.85 38.50
N TYR A 654 4.45 -8.59 39.69
CA TYR A 654 4.93 -7.60 40.63
C TYR A 654 6.30 -8.07 41.11
N ASP A 655 7.38 -7.40 40.71
CA ASP A 655 8.62 -7.38 41.48
C ASP A 655 9.21 -5.96 41.46
N PRO A 656 9.22 -5.24 42.59
CA PRO A 656 9.83 -3.93 42.68
C PRO A 656 11.30 -4.06 43.06
N GLU A 657 12.17 -4.23 42.06
CA GLU A 657 13.59 -3.85 42.14
C GLU A 657 14.03 -3.09 40.88
#